data_AF-A0AAX3LXD5-F1
#
_entry.id   AF-A0AAX3LXD5-F1
#
_cell.length_a   1.000
_cell.length_b   1.000
_cell.length_c   1.000
_cell.angle_alpha   90.00
_cell.angle_beta   90.00
_cell.angle_gamma   90.00
#
_symmetry.space_group_name_H-M   'P 1'
#
loop_
_entity.id
_entity.type
_entity.pdbx_description
1 polymer ?
#
loop_
_entity_poly.entity_id
_entity_poly.type
_entity_poly.pdbx_seq_one_letter_code
_entity_poly.pdbx_strand_id
1 'polypeptide(L)'
;MRKFMMMFLVLVVTLIGSAPATLFASEEGTSNLVASKESQDSSFLNLFLYGDYNMTLKQGEPFIEEGWSVADSVYSENELKINITYTLNSVPVNQIDTNIPGIYVITYIAENPAGKRSYPQQRTIDVVATEKQKDLDQLNIRGALGMAYHNGSVYVAQGSSGISKVELSSGTVTSIVYGGYYADNVVTVAFNQAGDLFYTLENKSIINKIDAQYLQDAALTPEQFKKYSSLYLDLSDKASDGNDPIKNISNIAFNSQDQLYIAIPLDFFDTTLYRWNSNDQLLERVTQEDLEDLQVMTFDENDNLFFKATLYKPDFSDRGFFKISANELKNLPVADTSFKSYLEINTMNINSDGIVFLPDGRGYYSENGKIKAIFPRSAPLIALKGNYNPVLFAGDTYIEEGVTVQDATYSKLDVKVTYTLDSKAISSINTSIPGEYTVHYNVTNPANISALEVTRRVTVKPLPLSIEGLDIRKIATMTAWKDHLYIADFQKGFYEVIKTSTGYKRSLLAATPLANAVAVDQQGNLFFSMNAYHYIFKLDAQYLNRSTPLTQEELLTLSQPYYHFTDTGAVFIDGLAFDHQNQLYMSVTKNKTSQILKMDGSTATTPILVIDYPSRTNDIDISPAGNLYINANNTHIFQATSALLKNLPLDINDLVDMGRNNEDNSIVFLPDGTAYGSSIQRSVTGEQVIQKLDFTDPKQTVDVTGITLSTSTLTINKKDQPFTLQATVAPVNATQADITWMSSNEKVALVKNGVVTPIAKGTAIITATTVDGNFKATATVNVKESDDKNTNSSNTNSNSNVATNTGKSTVLSANNISSTTQISSANGQPQSSILFSTDKLQTEINKLQANNQKTATITIPNTANSLKMTMPQTAINSLNQANMNLDFNTEHVQLAIPTASLQSLKNDLQFQVIPLTSSTDQNAVKLRAQQQSLVKNVSKDGNITVVGTPMNIETNLQNQSVDLVMPVDANAIPQNAIAKTAWLQQLRIFVEHSNGEHELIQPTVVNEANGQTGLKFTVTAFSTFTILDIPSPKLEATTPVPANPSTVSQNVYQAYIQGYSDQTFRPNQKVTRAEMASMLSRLSTHSTSDPTTTHYSDVPSSLWAYKAIQEVQTNGLMSGLPDGTFKPNQAITRAEMATIISRWQKLSGTGTSNATDIQNNWAVSDIKRVTQAGFMQGLTPTTFKPNQPLTRAEAVTTLNRILKLDKTQPSTTQWTDVPSTHWAKADIIAASSNYTTTN
;
A
#
# COMPACT_ATOMS: atom_id res chain seq x y z
N MET A 1 47.38 13.64 -40.38
CA MET A 1 47.63 15.00 -39.83
C MET A 1 47.32 15.12 -38.33
N ARG A 2 46.16 14.69 -37.79
CA ARG A 2 45.86 14.81 -36.33
C ARG A 2 46.97 14.32 -35.37
N LYS A 3 47.67 13.21 -35.66
CA LYS A 3 48.79 12.71 -34.82
C LYS A 3 50.01 13.65 -34.70
N PHE A 4 50.18 14.64 -35.59
CA PHE A 4 51.32 15.57 -35.52
C PHE A 4 51.02 16.83 -34.71
N MET A 5 49.75 17.17 -34.51
CA MET A 5 49.31 18.39 -33.82
C MET A 5 49.31 18.23 -32.28
N MET A 6 49.16 16.98 -31.81
CA MET A 6 49.07 16.66 -30.38
C MET A 6 50.43 16.69 -29.66
N MET A 7 51.53 16.47 -30.40
CA MET A 7 52.89 16.43 -29.85
C MET A 7 53.49 17.83 -29.60
N PHE A 8 52.90 18.89 -30.17
CA PHE A 8 53.36 20.27 -30.01
C PHE A 8 52.78 20.96 -28.75
N LEU A 9 51.62 20.50 -28.27
CA LEU A 9 50.93 21.11 -27.12
C LEU A 9 51.61 20.81 -25.77
N VAL A 10 52.33 19.69 -25.68
CA VAL A 10 53.01 19.22 -24.45
C VAL A 10 54.26 20.07 -24.10
N LEU A 11 54.86 20.77 -25.07
CA LEU A 11 56.12 21.50 -24.87
C LEU A 11 55.95 22.93 -24.29
N VAL A 12 54.73 23.46 -24.24
CA VAL A 12 54.47 24.89 -23.93
C VAL A 12 54.13 25.13 -22.45
N VAL A 13 53.71 24.10 -21.70
CA VAL A 13 53.14 24.26 -20.34
C VAL A 13 54.19 24.29 -19.21
N THR A 14 55.47 24.00 -19.49
CA THR A 14 56.54 23.97 -18.46
C THR A 14 57.15 25.33 -18.10
N LEU A 15 56.64 26.46 -18.60
CA LEU A 15 57.20 27.80 -18.33
C LEU A 15 56.14 28.87 -18.05
N ILE A 16 56.39 29.62 -16.96
CA ILE A 16 55.68 30.82 -16.47
C ILE A 16 54.42 30.50 -15.62
N GLY A 17 54.30 31.16 -14.47
CA GLY A 17 53.22 30.94 -13.50
C GLY A 17 52.67 32.23 -12.90
N SER A 18 51.94 32.09 -11.78
CA SER A 18 51.20 33.13 -11.02
C SER A 18 49.96 33.73 -11.70
N ALA A 19 48.89 33.89 -10.91
CA ALA A 19 47.51 34.23 -11.30
C ALA A 19 47.23 35.76 -11.27
N PRO A 20 45.98 36.28 -11.42
CA PRO A 20 44.72 35.67 -11.89
C PRO A 20 43.88 36.51 -12.93
N ALA A 21 42.89 35.85 -13.54
CA ALA A 21 41.59 36.38 -14.05
C ALA A 21 41.52 37.47 -15.16
N THR A 22 40.96 37.12 -16.33
CA THR A 22 39.72 37.71 -16.92
C THR A 22 39.26 36.98 -18.20
N LEU A 23 38.03 37.28 -18.65
CA LEU A 23 37.27 36.64 -19.75
C LEU A 23 37.97 36.66 -21.13
N PHE A 24 37.68 35.67 -21.97
CA PHE A 24 37.12 35.85 -23.33
C PHE A 24 36.36 34.58 -23.77
N ALA A 25 35.35 34.72 -24.65
CA ALA A 25 34.55 33.60 -25.16
C ALA A 25 34.13 33.81 -26.64
N SER A 26 34.48 32.83 -27.48
CA SER A 26 34.01 32.49 -28.84
C SER A 26 34.99 31.42 -29.39
N GLU A 27 34.66 30.46 -30.25
CA GLU A 27 33.41 29.99 -30.86
C GLU A 27 33.65 28.51 -31.31
N GLU A 28 32.63 27.84 -31.85
CA GLU A 28 32.67 26.49 -32.48
C GLU A 28 33.00 25.25 -31.62
N GLY A 29 31.96 24.42 -31.39
CA GLY A 29 32.04 22.98 -31.67
C GLY A 29 32.73 22.03 -30.67
N THR A 30 31.90 21.20 -30.01
CA THR A 30 32.27 19.92 -29.37
C THR A 30 33.30 19.92 -28.23
N SER A 31 32.81 20.07 -27.00
CA SER A 31 33.14 19.15 -25.89
C SER A 31 32.38 19.54 -24.61
N ASN A 32 31.57 18.62 -24.06
CA ASN A 32 31.06 18.77 -22.69
C ASN A 32 32.15 18.44 -21.66
N LEU A 33 33.19 19.27 -21.62
CA LEU A 33 34.09 19.33 -20.46
C LEU A 33 33.43 20.17 -19.37
N VAL A 34 32.44 19.57 -18.70
CA VAL A 34 32.04 20.04 -17.37
C VAL A 34 33.18 19.68 -16.43
N ALA A 35 34.13 20.58 -16.27
CA ALA A 35 35.05 20.53 -15.15
C ALA A 35 34.23 20.77 -13.88
N SER A 36 33.73 19.69 -13.27
CA SER A 36 33.29 19.73 -11.89
C SER A 36 34.44 20.30 -11.07
N LYS A 37 34.16 21.33 -10.27
CA LYS A 37 35.14 21.90 -9.36
C LYS A 37 35.23 21.04 -8.09
N GLU A 38 35.40 19.73 -8.30
CA GLU A 38 35.52 18.74 -7.26
C GLU A 38 36.88 18.83 -6.56
N SER A 39 36.87 18.38 -5.32
CA SER A 39 37.95 18.56 -4.36
C SER A 39 39.29 18.02 -4.84
N GLN A 40 40.37 18.71 -4.48
CA GLN A 40 41.68 18.07 -4.29
C GLN A 40 41.64 17.14 -3.06
N ASP A 41 40.82 16.10 -3.10
CA ASP A 41 40.88 15.03 -2.11
C ASP A 41 41.93 14.02 -2.55
N SER A 42 43.07 14.05 -1.86
CA SER A 42 44.20 13.17 -2.12
C SER A 42 43.89 11.67 -1.92
N SER A 43 42.70 11.29 -1.45
CA SER A 43 42.31 9.92 -1.12
C SER A 43 41.76 9.05 -2.27
N PHE A 44 41.39 9.62 -3.43
CA PHE A 44 40.89 8.86 -4.60
C PHE A 44 41.78 8.96 -5.85
N LEU A 45 41.55 8.07 -6.83
CA LEU A 45 42.10 8.16 -8.19
C LEU A 45 41.18 8.95 -9.12
N ASN A 46 41.77 9.72 -10.05
CA ASN A 46 41.02 10.44 -11.06
C ASN A 46 40.93 9.62 -12.35
N LEU A 47 39.76 9.02 -12.61
CA LEU A 47 39.43 8.26 -13.82
C LEU A 47 38.54 9.11 -14.72
N PHE A 48 38.88 9.22 -16.00
CA PHE A 48 38.12 9.97 -17.01
C PHE A 48 37.74 9.07 -18.18
N LEU A 49 36.47 9.09 -18.60
CA LEU A 49 36.01 8.43 -19.82
C LEU A 49 36.01 9.43 -20.99
N TYR A 50 36.42 8.99 -22.18
CA TYR A 50 36.36 9.78 -23.41
C TYR A 50 35.03 9.53 -24.13
N GLY A 51 34.47 10.52 -24.83
CA GLY A 51 33.25 10.32 -25.61
C GLY A 51 31.94 10.42 -24.81
N ASP A 52 30.85 9.94 -25.42
CA ASP A 52 29.50 10.09 -24.87
C ASP A 52 29.22 9.12 -23.70
N TYR A 53 28.56 9.65 -22.66
CA TYR A 53 28.21 8.92 -21.44
C TYR A 53 26.84 8.23 -21.54
N ASN A 54 25.99 8.67 -22.48
CA ASN A 54 24.71 8.05 -22.79
C ASN A 54 24.61 7.89 -24.31
N MET A 55 24.37 6.68 -24.76
CA MET A 55 24.24 6.32 -26.18
C MET A 55 22.91 5.62 -26.42
N THR A 56 22.35 5.76 -27.62
CA THR A 56 21.20 4.98 -28.07
C THR A 56 21.59 4.24 -29.33
N LEU A 57 21.40 2.91 -29.34
CA LEU A 57 21.68 2.03 -30.47
C LEU A 57 20.39 1.32 -30.85
N LYS A 58 20.18 1.02 -32.14
CA LYS A 58 19.12 0.11 -32.55
C LYS A 58 19.54 -1.34 -32.32
N GLN A 59 18.56 -2.21 -32.14
CA GLN A 59 18.79 -3.65 -32.05
C GLN A 59 19.62 -4.16 -33.25
N GLY A 60 20.80 -4.72 -32.98
CA GLY A 60 21.76 -5.22 -33.96
C GLY A 60 22.85 -4.23 -34.41
N GLU A 61 22.80 -2.95 -34.01
CA GLU A 61 23.88 -1.99 -34.32
C GLU A 61 25.14 -2.28 -33.47
N PRO A 62 26.36 -2.22 -34.04
CA PRO A 62 27.58 -2.56 -33.31
C PRO A 62 28.02 -1.44 -32.34
N PHE A 63 28.33 -1.82 -31.10
CA PHE A 63 28.92 -0.92 -30.11
C PHE A 63 30.45 -0.84 -30.27
N ILE A 64 31.03 0.37 -30.11
CA ILE A 64 32.47 0.64 -30.10
C ILE A 64 32.78 1.47 -28.85
N GLU A 65 33.71 1.00 -28.02
CA GLU A 65 34.12 1.70 -26.80
C GLU A 65 35.17 2.78 -27.11
N GLU A 66 34.93 4.02 -26.70
CA GLU A 66 35.77 5.18 -27.02
C GLU A 66 36.95 5.39 -26.04
N GLY A 67 37.01 4.60 -24.96
CA GLY A 67 38.18 4.50 -24.08
C GLY A 67 38.19 5.47 -22.89
N TRP A 68 39.28 5.41 -22.13
CA TRP A 68 39.43 6.07 -20.83
C TRP A 68 40.90 6.42 -20.53
N SER A 69 41.13 7.20 -19.48
CA SER A 69 42.47 7.52 -18.94
C SER A 69 42.43 7.66 -17.40
N VAL A 70 43.57 7.44 -16.73
CA VAL A 70 43.67 7.55 -15.26
C VAL A 70 44.90 8.36 -14.84
N ALA A 71 44.70 9.28 -13.90
CA ALA A 71 45.77 10.03 -13.26
C ALA A 71 45.97 9.58 -11.79
N ASP A 72 47.16 9.06 -11.50
CA ASP A 72 47.75 8.91 -10.16
C ASP A 72 49.03 9.77 -10.10
N SER A 73 49.41 10.25 -8.92
CA SER A 73 50.59 11.13 -8.73
C SER A 73 51.87 10.37 -8.33
N VAL A 74 51.77 9.06 -8.16
CA VAL A 74 52.80 8.14 -7.62
C VAL A 74 53.03 6.97 -8.57
N TYR A 75 51.96 6.40 -9.16
CA TYR A 75 52.04 5.25 -10.08
C TYR A 75 51.85 5.64 -11.54
N SER A 76 52.55 4.95 -12.44
CA SER A 76 52.36 5.12 -13.89
C SER A 76 51.08 4.43 -14.37
N GLU A 77 50.48 4.91 -15.46
CA GLU A 77 49.20 4.42 -15.98
C GLU A 77 49.21 2.90 -16.30
N ASN A 78 50.39 2.36 -16.64
CA ASN A 78 50.60 0.92 -16.89
C ASN A 78 50.59 0.04 -15.61
N GLU A 79 50.67 0.63 -14.43
CA GLU A 79 50.65 -0.06 -13.13
C GLU A 79 49.24 -0.04 -12.49
N LEU A 80 48.28 0.64 -13.12
CA LEU A 80 46.91 0.78 -12.65
C LEU A 80 46.01 -0.32 -13.25
N LYS A 81 45.16 -0.92 -12.43
CA LYS A 81 44.20 -1.93 -12.85
C LYS A 81 42.82 -1.29 -13.04
N ILE A 82 42.20 -1.49 -14.20
CA ILE A 82 40.80 -1.12 -14.43
C ILE A 82 39.92 -2.37 -14.37
N ASN A 83 38.86 -2.30 -13.57
CA ASN A 83 37.79 -3.28 -13.54
C ASN A 83 36.58 -2.70 -14.30
N ILE A 84 36.02 -3.47 -15.23
CA ILE A 84 34.86 -3.11 -16.04
C ILE A 84 33.77 -4.16 -15.77
N THR A 85 32.54 -3.71 -15.50
CA THR A 85 31.38 -4.60 -15.31
C THR A 85 30.17 -4.11 -16.10
N TYR A 86 29.37 -5.04 -16.63
CA TYR A 86 28.20 -4.76 -17.46
C TYR A 86 26.92 -5.23 -16.77
N THR A 87 25.83 -4.47 -16.89
CA THR A 87 24.49 -4.92 -16.49
C THR A 87 23.47 -4.59 -17.58
N LEU A 88 22.58 -5.52 -17.92
CA LEU A 88 21.39 -5.30 -18.75
C LEU A 88 20.16 -5.18 -17.85
N ASN A 89 19.45 -4.05 -17.89
CA ASN A 89 18.27 -3.79 -17.04
C ASN A 89 18.54 -4.08 -15.54
N SER A 90 19.72 -3.69 -15.06
CA SER A 90 20.26 -3.98 -13.70
C SER A 90 20.64 -5.44 -13.39
N VAL A 91 20.52 -6.37 -14.34
CA VAL A 91 21.00 -7.76 -14.20
C VAL A 91 22.44 -7.88 -14.71
N PRO A 92 23.40 -8.48 -13.98
CA PRO A 92 24.77 -8.65 -14.45
C PRO A 92 24.87 -9.46 -15.74
N VAL A 93 25.69 -8.99 -16.69
CA VAL A 93 25.99 -9.67 -17.96
C VAL A 93 27.50 -9.64 -18.25
N ASN A 94 27.98 -10.57 -19.06
CA ASN A 94 29.42 -10.70 -19.34
C ASN A 94 29.94 -9.71 -20.40
N GLN A 95 29.06 -9.22 -21.26
CA GLN A 95 29.35 -8.25 -22.34
C GLN A 95 28.04 -7.57 -22.77
N ILE A 96 28.13 -6.55 -23.63
CA ILE A 96 26.97 -5.96 -24.30
C ILE A 96 26.61 -6.83 -25.51
N ASP A 97 25.35 -7.24 -25.62
CA ASP A 97 24.80 -7.87 -26.82
C ASP A 97 23.71 -6.96 -27.40
N THR A 98 24.04 -6.22 -28.45
CA THR A 98 23.11 -5.26 -29.06
C THR A 98 21.97 -5.94 -29.82
N ASN A 99 21.94 -7.27 -29.95
CA ASN A 99 20.78 -8.01 -30.45
C ASN A 99 19.66 -8.14 -29.39
N ILE A 100 19.92 -7.80 -28.13
CA ILE A 100 18.95 -7.86 -27.03
C ILE A 100 18.58 -6.42 -26.61
N PRO A 101 17.33 -5.97 -26.84
CA PRO A 101 16.89 -4.64 -26.44
C PRO A 101 16.87 -4.44 -24.92
N GLY A 102 17.18 -3.22 -24.48
CA GLY A 102 17.22 -2.83 -23.08
C GLY A 102 18.39 -1.91 -22.75
N ILE A 103 18.44 -1.48 -21.49
CA ILE A 103 19.43 -0.52 -21.02
C ILE A 103 20.63 -1.29 -20.48
N TYR A 104 21.75 -1.18 -21.19
CA TYR A 104 23.05 -1.62 -20.70
C TYR A 104 23.72 -0.49 -19.92
N VAL A 105 24.31 -0.83 -18.78
CA VAL A 105 25.19 0.07 -18.02
C VAL A 105 26.58 -0.57 -17.93
N ILE A 106 27.60 0.17 -18.35
CA ILE A 106 29.01 -0.17 -18.15
C ILE A 106 29.50 0.61 -16.95
N THR A 107 30.15 -0.05 -15.98
CA THR A 107 30.79 0.60 -14.84
C THR A 107 32.30 0.38 -14.87
N TYR A 108 33.07 1.45 -14.69
CA TYR A 108 34.52 1.51 -14.71
C TYR A 108 35.06 1.91 -13.33
N ILE A 109 36.00 1.14 -12.79
CA ILE A 109 36.71 1.46 -11.54
C ILE A 109 38.20 1.22 -11.74
N ALA A 110 39.01 2.27 -11.57
CA ALA A 110 40.47 2.15 -11.51
C ALA A 110 40.92 1.81 -10.07
N GLU A 111 41.99 1.03 -9.94
CA GLU A 111 42.63 0.67 -8.68
C GLU A 111 44.16 0.66 -8.86
N ASN A 112 44.91 1.30 -7.95
CA ASN A 112 46.37 1.28 -7.97
C ASN A 112 46.93 0.12 -7.12
N PRO A 113 48.24 -0.21 -7.22
CA PRO A 113 48.83 -1.33 -6.47
C PRO A 113 48.75 -1.22 -4.94
N ALA A 114 48.46 -0.02 -4.40
CA ALA A 114 48.24 0.21 -2.97
C ALA A 114 46.76 0.06 -2.55
N GLY A 115 45.87 -0.39 -3.44
CA GLY A 115 44.44 -0.59 -3.17
C GLY A 115 43.60 0.70 -3.20
N LYS A 116 44.18 1.84 -3.59
CA LYS A 116 43.47 3.11 -3.77
C LYS A 116 42.61 3.04 -5.03
N ARG A 117 41.33 3.42 -4.93
CA ARG A 117 40.36 3.32 -6.04
C ARG A 117 39.94 4.68 -6.59
N SER A 118 39.42 4.69 -7.81
CA SER A 118 38.63 5.81 -8.34
C SER A 118 37.20 5.75 -7.83
N TYR A 119 36.47 6.87 -7.95
CA TYR A 119 35.02 6.79 -8.01
C TYR A 119 34.59 5.97 -9.25
N PRO A 120 33.49 5.20 -9.17
CA PRO A 120 32.96 4.49 -10.34
C PRO A 120 32.48 5.48 -11.39
N GLN A 121 32.96 5.34 -12.62
CA GLN A 121 32.46 6.07 -13.78
C GLN A 121 31.55 5.15 -14.60
N GLN A 122 30.50 5.68 -15.23
CA GLN A 122 29.50 4.87 -15.93
C GLN A 122 29.20 5.38 -17.34
N ARG A 123 28.89 4.45 -18.25
CA ARG A 123 28.17 4.73 -19.50
C ARG A 123 26.84 3.99 -19.52
N THR A 124 25.83 4.63 -20.10
CA THR A 124 24.52 4.02 -20.40
C THR A 124 24.39 3.81 -21.91
N ILE A 125 23.92 2.64 -22.33
CA ILE A 125 23.58 2.34 -23.73
C ILE A 125 22.14 1.83 -23.75
N ASP A 126 21.24 2.62 -24.32
CA ASP A 126 19.86 2.21 -24.57
C ASP A 126 19.78 1.50 -25.92
N VAL A 127 19.67 0.16 -25.90
CA VAL A 127 19.45 -0.63 -27.11
C VAL A 127 17.94 -0.65 -27.37
N VAL A 128 17.48 0.26 -28.22
CA VAL A 128 16.06 0.38 -28.58
C VAL A 128 15.66 -0.72 -29.56
N ALA A 129 14.55 -1.38 -29.27
CA ALA A 129 13.91 -2.29 -30.21
C ALA A 129 13.52 -1.52 -31.48
N THR A 130 13.76 -2.12 -32.64
CA THR A 130 13.44 -1.52 -33.95
C THR A 130 11.93 -1.20 -34.04
N GLU A 131 11.57 -0.12 -34.75
CA GLU A 131 10.20 0.42 -34.77
C GLU A 131 9.11 -0.63 -35.04
N LYS A 132 7.96 -0.44 -34.38
CA LYS A 132 6.83 -1.38 -34.41
C LYS A 132 6.38 -1.70 -35.83
N GLN A 133 6.50 -2.98 -36.15
CA GLN A 133 5.65 -3.72 -37.09
C GLN A 133 4.20 -3.17 -37.06
N LYS A 134 3.72 -2.62 -38.19
CA LYS A 134 2.36 -2.11 -38.30
C LYS A 134 1.38 -3.27 -38.22
N ASP A 135 0.35 -3.12 -37.38
CA ASP A 135 -0.66 -4.16 -37.24
C ASP A 135 -1.70 -4.09 -38.37
N LEU A 136 -2.35 -5.23 -38.67
CA LEU A 136 -3.17 -5.40 -39.88
C LEU A 136 -4.38 -4.45 -39.92
N ASP A 137 -4.94 -4.09 -38.77
CA ASP A 137 -6.04 -3.13 -38.59
C ASP A 137 -5.60 -1.65 -38.73
N GLN A 138 -4.29 -1.39 -38.80
CA GLN A 138 -3.71 -0.07 -39.04
C GLN A 138 -3.42 0.19 -40.53
N LEU A 139 -3.66 -0.80 -41.39
CA LEU A 139 -3.42 -0.73 -42.83
C LEU A 139 -4.72 -0.41 -43.58
N ASN A 140 -4.65 0.51 -44.55
CA ASN A 140 -5.79 0.94 -45.36
C ASN A 140 -6.08 -0.05 -46.51
N ILE A 141 -6.42 -1.29 -46.15
CA ILE A 141 -6.80 -2.36 -47.08
C ILE A 141 -8.32 -2.30 -47.28
N ARG A 142 -8.75 -2.14 -48.54
CA ARG A 142 -10.17 -1.95 -48.89
C ARG A 142 -10.80 -3.20 -49.50
N GLY A 143 -12.06 -3.45 -49.15
CA GLY A 143 -12.91 -4.46 -49.79
C GLY A 143 -12.44 -5.90 -49.62
N ALA A 144 -11.93 -6.27 -48.44
CA ALA A 144 -11.47 -7.63 -48.14
C ALA A 144 -12.67 -8.60 -48.02
N LEU A 145 -12.88 -9.45 -49.04
CA LEU A 145 -13.94 -10.47 -49.16
C LEU A 145 -13.52 -11.89 -48.71
N GLY A 146 -12.25 -12.03 -48.33
CA GLY A 146 -11.66 -13.29 -47.87
C GLY A 146 -10.23 -13.03 -47.44
N MET A 147 -9.78 -13.69 -46.38
CA MET A 147 -8.45 -13.50 -45.83
C MET A 147 -7.84 -14.84 -45.41
N ALA A 148 -6.56 -15.04 -45.72
CA ALA A 148 -5.81 -16.22 -45.31
C ALA A 148 -4.41 -15.83 -44.84
N TYR A 149 -3.96 -16.40 -43.73
CA TYR A 149 -2.58 -16.29 -43.28
C TYR A 149 -1.73 -17.36 -43.94
N HIS A 150 -0.56 -16.99 -44.46
CA HIS A 150 0.49 -17.94 -44.83
C HIS A 150 1.87 -17.30 -44.74
N ASN A 151 2.82 -18.01 -44.11
CA ASN A 151 4.24 -17.67 -44.03
C ASN A 151 4.54 -16.17 -43.75
N GLY A 152 4.08 -15.67 -42.59
CA GLY A 152 4.31 -14.29 -42.18
C GLY A 152 3.57 -13.22 -42.98
N SER A 153 2.68 -13.60 -43.88
CA SER A 153 1.85 -12.69 -44.70
C SER A 153 0.36 -12.99 -44.55
N VAL A 154 -0.48 -11.97 -44.72
CA VAL A 154 -1.94 -12.13 -44.89
C VAL A 154 -2.30 -11.82 -46.34
N TYR A 155 -2.96 -12.77 -46.99
CA TYR A 155 -3.47 -12.65 -48.34
C TYR A 155 -4.95 -12.28 -48.30
N VAL A 156 -5.36 -11.37 -49.16
CA VAL A 156 -6.66 -10.72 -49.12
C VAL A 156 -7.30 -10.78 -50.51
N ALA A 157 -8.45 -11.46 -50.60
CA ALA A 157 -9.33 -11.39 -51.76
C ALA A 157 -10.07 -10.05 -51.76
N GLN A 158 -10.07 -9.33 -52.89
CA GLN A 158 -10.64 -7.99 -53.00
C GLN A 158 -11.63 -7.84 -54.16
N GLY A 159 -12.35 -8.93 -54.48
CA GLY A 159 -13.38 -8.95 -55.51
C GLY A 159 -12.84 -8.55 -56.88
N SER A 160 -13.40 -7.50 -57.45
CA SER A 160 -12.98 -6.93 -58.75
C SER A 160 -11.58 -6.33 -58.73
N SER A 161 -11.00 -6.08 -57.54
CA SER A 161 -9.65 -5.51 -57.35
C SER A 161 -8.54 -6.56 -57.34
N GLY A 162 -8.87 -7.86 -57.40
CA GLY A 162 -7.91 -8.97 -57.45
C GLY A 162 -7.53 -9.51 -56.07
N ILE A 163 -6.25 -9.87 -55.90
CA ILE A 163 -5.70 -10.45 -54.65
C ILE A 163 -4.47 -9.63 -54.24
N SER A 164 -4.37 -9.27 -52.96
CA SER A 164 -3.18 -8.63 -52.38
C SER A 164 -2.54 -9.47 -51.28
N LYS A 165 -1.21 -9.38 -51.16
CA LYS A 165 -0.37 -9.91 -50.07
C LYS A 165 0.01 -8.75 -49.15
N VAL A 166 -0.16 -8.95 -47.86
CA VAL A 166 0.25 -8.03 -46.79
C VAL A 166 1.36 -8.70 -46.02
N GLU A 167 2.59 -8.25 -46.20
CA GLU A 167 3.72 -8.76 -45.43
C GLU A 167 3.65 -8.20 -44.00
N LEU A 168 3.48 -9.07 -43.00
CA LEU A 168 3.27 -8.59 -41.63
C LEU A 168 4.53 -7.92 -41.06
N SER A 169 5.73 -8.37 -41.41
CA SER A 169 7.00 -7.85 -40.85
C SER A 169 7.24 -6.38 -41.19
N SER A 170 6.87 -5.96 -42.41
CA SER A 170 7.06 -4.60 -42.92
C SER A 170 5.76 -3.76 -42.94
N GLY A 171 4.60 -4.41 -42.88
CA GLY A 171 3.29 -3.78 -43.15
C GLY A 171 3.10 -3.42 -44.63
N THR A 172 3.93 -3.95 -45.54
CA THR A 172 3.87 -3.66 -46.98
C THR A 172 2.70 -4.40 -47.62
N VAL A 173 1.90 -3.68 -48.40
CA VAL A 173 0.80 -4.24 -49.20
C VAL A 173 1.24 -4.30 -50.66
N THR A 174 1.27 -5.50 -51.24
CA THR A 174 1.61 -5.78 -52.63
C THR A 174 0.45 -6.50 -53.31
N SER A 175 0.11 -6.15 -54.55
CA SER A 175 -0.89 -6.93 -55.30
C SER A 175 -0.24 -8.23 -55.82
N ILE A 176 -0.87 -9.37 -55.59
CA ILE A 176 -0.50 -10.65 -56.25
C ILE A 176 -1.05 -10.66 -57.67
N VAL A 177 -2.27 -10.12 -57.87
CA VAL A 177 -2.81 -9.80 -59.19
C VAL A 177 -3.69 -8.57 -59.12
N TYR A 178 -3.58 -7.70 -60.13
CA TYR A 178 -4.42 -6.49 -60.23
C TYR A 178 -5.79 -6.80 -60.81
N GLY A 179 -6.80 -6.14 -60.26
CA GLY A 179 -8.19 -6.22 -60.70
C GLY A 179 -8.51 -5.62 -62.07
N GLY A 180 -9.76 -5.79 -62.50
CA GLY A 180 -10.32 -5.17 -63.72
C GLY A 180 -10.23 -6.00 -65.02
N TYR A 181 -9.69 -7.23 -64.97
CA TYR A 181 -9.50 -8.09 -66.16
C TYR A 181 -10.25 -9.44 -66.11
N TYR A 182 -11.00 -9.69 -65.05
CA TYR A 182 -11.90 -10.83 -64.90
C TYR A 182 -13.34 -10.37 -65.12
N ALA A 183 -14.18 -11.21 -65.72
CA ALA A 183 -15.62 -10.98 -65.77
C ALA A 183 -16.30 -11.27 -64.41
N ASP A 184 -15.64 -12.07 -63.57
CA ASP A 184 -16.13 -12.58 -62.29
C ASP A 184 -15.18 -12.16 -61.14
N ASN A 185 -15.71 -11.88 -59.96
CA ASN A 185 -14.94 -11.37 -58.81
C ASN A 185 -14.24 -12.50 -58.03
N VAL A 186 -13.05 -12.26 -57.46
CA VAL A 186 -12.42 -13.21 -56.52
C VAL A 186 -13.08 -13.07 -55.14
N VAL A 187 -13.73 -14.12 -54.66
CA VAL A 187 -14.48 -14.10 -53.40
C VAL A 187 -13.57 -14.45 -52.23
N THR A 188 -12.98 -15.64 -52.23
CA THR A 188 -12.16 -16.14 -51.11
C THR A 188 -10.81 -16.68 -51.57
N VAL A 189 -9.88 -16.77 -50.62
CA VAL A 189 -8.52 -17.30 -50.77
C VAL A 189 -8.17 -18.20 -49.59
N ALA A 190 -7.43 -19.29 -49.83
CA ALA A 190 -6.88 -20.16 -48.81
C ALA A 190 -5.52 -20.73 -49.23
N PHE A 191 -4.75 -21.26 -48.26
CA PHE A 191 -3.44 -21.85 -48.49
C PHE A 191 -3.37 -23.25 -47.89
N ASN A 192 -2.66 -24.17 -48.56
CA ASN A 192 -2.20 -25.42 -47.96
C ASN A 192 -0.83 -25.23 -47.29
N GLN A 193 -0.32 -26.27 -46.62
CA GLN A 193 1.01 -26.30 -45.99
C GLN A 193 2.16 -26.16 -47.01
N ALA A 194 1.95 -26.57 -48.27
CA ALA A 194 2.91 -26.36 -49.35
C ALA A 194 3.04 -24.89 -49.81
N GLY A 195 2.15 -24.00 -49.36
CA GLY A 195 2.10 -22.59 -49.75
C GLY A 195 1.43 -22.31 -51.09
N ASP A 196 0.68 -23.27 -51.60
CA ASP A 196 -0.13 -23.10 -52.81
C ASP A 196 -1.36 -22.23 -52.51
N LEU A 197 -1.65 -21.27 -53.38
CA LEU A 197 -2.81 -20.38 -53.25
C LEU A 197 -4.02 -21.00 -53.96
N PHE A 198 -5.08 -21.24 -53.19
CA PHE A 198 -6.39 -21.64 -53.67
C PHE A 198 -7.34 -20.46 -53.65
N TYR A 199 -8.21 -20.34 -54.67
CA TYR A 199 -9.20 -19.26 -54.74
C TYR A 199 -10.46 -19.68 -55.51
N THR A 200 -11.59 -19.03 -55.20
CA THR A 200 -12.85 -19.18 -55.95
C THR A 200 -13.25 -17.88 -56.64
N LEU A 201 -14.13 -18.00 -57.64
CA LEU A 201 -14.72 -16.88 -58.35
C LEU A 201 -16.22 -16.83 -58.08
N GLU A 202 -16.77 -15.62 -58.03
CA GLU A 202 -18.18 -15.36 -57.77
C GLU A 202 -19.09 -16.09 -58.77
N ASN A 203 -20.15 -16.73 -58.26
CA ASN A 203 -21.10 -17.53 -59.04
C ASN A 203 -20.46 -18.69 -59.82
N LYS A 204 -19.40 -19.30 -59.27
CA LYS A 204 -18.80 -20.54 -59.79
C LYS A 204 -18.70 -21.62 -58.72
N SER A 205 -18.84 -22.87 -59.16
CA SER A 205 -18.60 -24.08 -58.37
C SER A 205 -17.20 -24.69 -58.60
N ILE A 206 -16.22 -23.86 -58.97
CA ILE A 206 -14.81 -24.28 -59.18
C ILE A 206 -13.87 -23.65 -58.15
N ILE A 207 -12.90 -24.45 -57.71
CA ILE A 207 -11.73 -24.00 -56.94
C ILE A 207 -10.52 -24.06 -57.87
N ASN A 208 -9.81 -22.95 -57.98
CA ASN A 208 -8.57 -22.84 -58.75
C ASN A 208 -7.37 -22.83 -57.80
N LYS A 209 -6.20 -23.23 -58.32
CA LYS A 209 -4.93 -23.32 -57.60
C LYS A 209 -3.81 -22.66 -58.40
N ILE A 210 -2.97 -21.88 -57.72
CA ILE A 210 -1.65 -21.43 -58.20
C ILE A 210 -0.58 -22.06 -57.30
N ASP A 211 0.37 -22.79 -57.89
CA ASP A 211 1.46 -23.41 -57.11
C ASP A 211 2.36 -22.36 -56.44
N ALA A 212 2.84 -22.66 -55.23
CA ALA A 212 3.67 -21.77 -54.41
C ALA A 212 4.87 -21.17 -55.16
N GLN A 213 5.49 -21.95 -56.05
CA GLN A 213 6.65 -21.53 -56.89
C GLN A 213 6.38 -20.31 -57.79
N TYR A 214 5.12 -20.00 -58.09
CA TYR A 214 4.72 -18.85 -58.91
C TYR A 214 4.33 -17.62 -58.07
N LEU A 215 4.20 -17.76 -56.74
CA LEU A 215 3.85 -16.67 -55.81
C LEU A 215 5.09 -15.91 -55.35
N GLN A 216 5.73 -15.21 -56.29
CA GLN A 216 6.90 -14.37 -56.03
C GLN A 216 6.50 -12.98 -55.48
N ASP A 217 7.46 -12.18 -55.00
CA ASP A 217 7.21 -10.86 -54.42
C ASP A 217 6.78 -9.78 -55.45
N ALA A 218 6.88 -10.08 -56.74
CA ALA A 218 6.38 -9.24 -57.82
C ALA A 218 4.96 -9.68 -58.23
N ALA A 219 4.08 -8.70 -58.48
CA ALA A 219 2.72 -8.92 -58.97
C ALA A 219 2.71 -9.72 -60.28
N LEU A 220 1.84 -10.72 -60.38
CA LEU A 220 1.59 -11.46 -61.62
C LEU A 220 0.82 -10.57 -62.61
N THR A 221 1.22 -10.60 -63.89
CA THR A 221 0.37 -10.04 -64.96
C THR A 221 -0.89 -10.90 -65.13
N PRO A 222 -1.98 -10.37 -65.73
CA PRO A 222 -3.19 -11.15 -65.99
C PRO A 222 -2.93 -12.42 -66.82
N GLU A 223 -1.99 -12.37 -67.78
CA GLU A 223 -1.59 -13.53 -68.59
C GLU A 223 -0.82 -14.55 -67.76
N GLN A 224 0.07 -14.11 -66.87
CA GLN A 224 0.79 -14.98 -65.95
C GLN A 224 -0.16 -15.64 -64.97
N PHE A 225 -1.05 -14.89 -64.32
CA PHE A 225 -2.05 -15.43 -63.41
C PHE A 225 -2.94 -16.48 -64.11
N LYS A 226 -3.45 -16.17 -65.31
CA LYS A 226 -4.25 -17.13 -66.09
C LYS A 226 -3.47 -18.36 -66.54
N LYS A 227 -2.16 -18.25 -66.74
CA LYS A 227 -1.27 -19.36 -67.13
C LYS A 227 -0.87 -20.25 -65.94
N TYR A 228 -0.67 -19.65 -64.76
CA TYR A 228 -0.25 -20.36 -63.54
C TYR A 228 -1.43 -20.87 -62.71
N SER A 229 -2.63 -20.33 -62.94
CA SER A 229 -3.86 -20.86 -62.38
C SER A 229 -4.28 -22.16 -63.08
N SER A 230 -4.58 -23.16 -62.27
CA SER A 230 -5.02 -24.49 -62.67
C SER A 230 -6.32 -24.85 -61.95
N LEU A 231 -7.18 -25.63 -62.60
CA LEU A 231 -8.38 -26.18 -61.96
C LEU A 231 -7.95 -27.21 -60.91
N TYR A 232 -8.36 -27.02 -59.65
CA TYR A 232 -8.12 -27.96 -58.57
C TYR A 232 -9.34 -28.86 -58.31
N LEU A 233 -10.53 -28.26 -58.25
CA LEU A 233 -11.78 -28.96 -58.02
C LEU A 233 -12.91 -28.30 -58.80
N ASP A 234 -13.72 -29.11 -59.45
CA ASP A 234 -14.98 -28.71 -60.09
C ASP A 234 -16.11 -29.47 -59.38
N LEU A 235 -17.11 -28.75 -58.89
CA LEU A 235 -18.28 -29.30 -58.21
C LEU A 235 -19.57 -29.13 -59.05
N SER A 236 -19.47 -28.67 -60.30
CA SER A 236 -20.64 -28.42 -61.16
C SER A 236 -21.44 -29.67 -61.55
N ASP A 237 -20.81 -30.85 -61.49
CA ASP A 237 -21.45 -32.16 -61.69
C ASP A 237 -21.94 -32.81 -60.38
N LYS A 238 -21.60 -32.22 -59.22
CA LYS A 238 -21.99 -32.68 -57.90
C LYS A 238 -23.31 -32.01 -57.49
N ALA A 239 -24.19 -32.80 -56.90
CA ALA A 239 -25.41 -32.29 -56.30
C ALA A 239 -25.16 -31.83 -54.85
N SER A 240 -25.90 -30.82 -54.41
CA SER A 240 -26.14 -30.62 -52.98
C SER A 240 -27.10 -31.69 -52.44
N ASP A 241 -27.32 -31.68 -51.13
CA ASP A 241 -28.36 -32.45 -50.41
C ASP A 241 -29.78 -32.29 -50.98
N GLY A 242 -30.04 -31.26 -51.80
CA GLY A 242 -31.29 -31.04 -52.53
C GLY A 242 -31.42 -31.70 -53.92
N ASN A 243 -30.43 -32.49 -54.39
CA ASN A 243 -30.28 -32.97 -55.79
C ASN A 243 -30.01 -31.89 -56.86
N ASP A 244 -29.90 -30.61 -56.47
CA ASP A 244 -29.61 -29.52 -57.40
C ASP A 244 -28.08 -29.41 -57.61
N PRO A 245 -27.59 -29.15 -58.85
CA PRO A 245 -26.16 -29.03 -59.11
C PRO A 245 -25.58 -27.80 -58.41
N ILE A 246 -24.38 -27.92 -57.84
CA ILE A 246 -23.74 -26.84 -57.08
C ILE A 246 -23.36 -25.69 -58.03
N LYS A 247 -23.84 -24.48 -57.72
CA LYS A 247 -23.70 -23.27 -58.56
C LYS A 247 -22.64 -22.29 -58.06
N ASN A 248 -22.33 -22.30 -56.76
CA ASN A 248 -21.44 -21.33 -56.13
C ASN A 248 -20.69 -21.93 -54.93
N ILE A 249 -19.56 -21.34 -54.56
CA ILE A 249 -18.81 -21.64 -53.32
C ILE A 249 -18.55 -20.30 -52.61
N SER A 250 -19.11 -20.12 -51.41
CA SER A 250 -19.00 -18.86 -50.66
C SER A 250 -17.67 -18.73 -49.93
N ASN A 251 -17.14 -19.83 -49.39
CA ASN A 251 -15.88 -19.81 -48.66
C ASN A 251 -15.10 -21.14 -48.76
N ILE A 252 -13.78 -21.09 -48.58
CA ILE A 252 -12.88 -22.25 -48.54
C ILE A 252 -11.83 -22.05 -47.44
N ALA A 253 -11.45 -23.12 -46.75
CA ALA A 253 -10.39 -23.09 -45.74
C ALA A 253 -9.67 -24.43 -45.67
N PHE A 254 -8.37 -24.41 -45.38
CA PHE A 254 -7.58 -25.59 -45.04
C PHE A 254 -7.26 -25.57 -43.55
N ASN A 255 -7.23 -26.75 -42.93
CA ASN A 255 -6.63 -26.94 -41.62
C ASN A 255 -5.13 -27.28 -41.74
N SER A 256 -4.44 -27.48 -40.61
CA SER A 256 -3.00 -27.77 -40.59
C SER A 256 -2.59 -29.11 -41.20
N GLN A 257 -3.54 -30.00 -41.53
CA GLN A 257 -3.30 -31.28 -42.21
C GLN A 257 -3.71 -31.28 -43.70
N ASP A 258 -3.82 -30.11 -44.33
CA ASP A 258 -4.27 -29.94 -45.73
C ASP A 258 -5.68 -30.50 -46.02
N GLN A 259 -6.51 -30.68 -44.99
CA GLN A 259 -7.92 -31.00 -45.18
C GLN A 259 -8.68 -29.75 -45.63
N LEU A 260 -9.22 -29.80 -46.86
CA LEU A 260 -10.09 -28.76 -47.40
C LEU A 260 -11.49 -28.83 -46.80
N TYR A 261 -11.98 -27.69 -46.35
CA TYR A 261 -13.35 -27.39 -45.95
C TYR A 261 -13.96 -26.37 -46.93
N ILE A 262 -15.23 -26.55 -47.29
CA ILE A 262 -15.93 -25.80 -48.33
C ILE A 262 -17.30 -25.38 -47.80
N ALA A 263 -17.62 -24.08 -47.88
CA ALA A 263 -18.96 -23.56 -47.61
C ALA A 263 -19.75 -23.43 -48.92
N ILE A 264 -20.92 -24.07 -48.98
CA ILE A 264 -21.73 -24.20 -50.18
C ILE A 264 -23.13 -23.63 -49.90
N PRO A 265 -23.49 -22.47 -50.48
CA PRO A 265 -24.85 -21.94 -50.39
C PRO A 265 -25.86 -22.86 -51.07
N LEU A 266 -26.94 -23.17 -50.36
CA LEU A 266 -28.09 -23.91 -50.90
C LEU A 266 -29.09 -22.95 -51.55
N ASP A 267 -29.37 -21.83 -50.89
CA ASP A 267 -30.23 -20.76 -51.40
C ASP A 267 -29.70 -19.35 -51.08
N PHE A 268 -30.58 -18.37 -50.86
CA PHE A 268 -30.20 -16.99 -50.51
C PHE A 268 -29.75 -16.81 -49.06
N PHE A 269 -30.09 -17.72 -48.16
CA PHE A 269 -29.85 -17.61 -46.73
C PHE A 269 -29.10 -18.83 -46.17
N ASP A 270 -29.45 -20.04 -46.63
CA ASP A 270 -28.90 -21.28 -46.07
C ASP A 270 -27.61 -21.71 -46.76
N THR A 271 -26.61 -22.09 -45.95
CA THR A 271 -25.30 -22.57 -46.40
C THR A 271 -24.85 -23.79 -45.60
N THR A 272 -24.50 -24.86 -46.30
CA THR A 272 -23.96 -26.06 -45.68
C THR A 272 -22.43 -26.00 -45.65
N LEU A 273 -21.83 -26.49 -44.56
CA LEU A 273 -20.40 -26.69 -44.47
C LEU A 273 -20.04 -28.15 -44.81
N TYR A 274 -19.09 -28.33 -45.73
CA TYR A 274 -18.60 -29.64 -46.18
C TYR A 274 -17.09 -29.80 -45.97
N ARG A 275 -16.67 -31.04 -45.75
CA ARG A 275 -15.29 -31.52 -45.83
C ARG A 275 -15.12 -32.24 -47.16
N TRP A 276 -14.07 -31.92 -47.91
CA TRP A 276 -13.77 -32.61 -49.18
C TRP A 276 -12.94 -33.86 -48.94
N ASN A 277 -13.52 -35.05 -49.15
CA ASN A 277 -12.78 -36.30 -49.12
C ASN A 277 -12.16 -36.55 -50.51
N SER A 278 -10.85 -36.33 -50.61
CA SER A 278 -10.09 -36.47 -51.85
C SER A 278 -9.91 -37.92 -52.33
N ASN A 279 -10.01 -38.91 -51.43
CA ASN A 279 -9.90 -40.32 -51.79
C ASN A 279 -11.16 -40.80 -52.51
N ASP A 280 -12.32 -40.49 -51.95
CA ASP A 280 -13.62 -40.95 -52.45
C ASP A 280 -14.28 -39.97 -53.44
N GLN A 281 -13.72 -38.75 -53.59
CA GLN A 281 -14.23 -37.66 -54.44
C GLN A 281 -15.66 -37.23 -54.07
N LEU A 282 -15.91 -37.16 -52.76
CA LEU A 282 -17.20 -36.88 -52.13
C LEU A 282 -17.12 -35.71 -51.14
N LEU A 283 -18.26 -35.03 -50.98
CA LEU A 283 -18.49 -34.02 -49.95
C LEU A 283 -19.09 -34.69 -48.71
N GLU A 284 -18.44 -34.50 -47.56
CA GLU A 284 -18.90 -35.01 -46.26
C GLU A 284 -19.42 -33.85 -45.42
N ARG A 285 -20.67 -33.92 -44.95
CA ARG A 285 -21.32 -32.81 -44.23
C ARG A 285 -20.68 -32.62 -42.85
N VAL A 286 -20.30 -31.38 -42.53
CA VAL A 286 -19.58 -31.03 -41.29
C VAL A 286 -20.53 -30.60 -40.19
N THR A 287 -21.61 -29.90 -40.52
CA THR A 287 -22.66 -29.46 -39.58
C THR A 287 -23.88 -30.37 -39.68
N GLN A 288 -24.58 -30.57 -38.57
CA GLN A 288 -25.79 -31.39 -38.59
C GLN A 288 -26.90 -30.68 -39.36
N GLU A 289 -27.20 -29.43 -39.00
CA GLU A 289 -28.15 -28.58 -39.70
C GLU A 289 -27.44 -27.64 -40.69
N ASP A 290 -28.22 -26.92 -41.50
CA ASP A 290 -27.73 -25.88 -42.41
C ASP A 290 -27.63 -24.54 -41.68
N LEU A 291 -26.70 -23.68 -42.10
CA LEU A 291 -26.37 -22.45 -41.39
C LEU A 291 -26.86 -21.21 -42.16
N GLU A 292 -27.72 -20.42 -41.52
CA GLU A 292 -28.21 -19.14 -42.05
C GLU A 292 -27.05 -18.12 -42.07
N ASP A 293 -26.93 -17.34 -43.16
CA ASP A 293 -25.95 -16.24 -43.30
C ASP A 293 -24.47 -16.63 -43.06
N LEU A 294 -24.05 -17.86 -43.40
CA LEU A 294 -22.62 -18.23 -43.33
C LEU A 294 -21.81 -17.50 -44.42
N GLN A 295 -21.11 -16.44 -43.99
CA GLN A 295 -20.33 -15.56 -44.88
C GLN A 295 -18.85 -15.93 -44.92
N VAL A 296 -18.25 -16.28 -43.77
CA VAL A 296 -16.79 -16.42 -43.64
C VAL A 296 -16.40 -17.56 -42.71
N MET A 297 -15.27 -18.22 -43.01
CA MET A 297 -14.64 -19.20 -42.13
C MET A 297 -13.11 -19.18 -42.23
N THR A 298 -12.43 -19.67 -41.19
CA THR A 298 -10.96 -19.82 -41.15
C THR A 298 -10.57 -20.77 -40.01
N PHE A 299 -9.32 -21.25 -40.00
CA PHE A 299 -8.76 -22.06 -38.91
C PHE A 299 -7.78 -21.24 -38.05
N ASP A 300 -7.69 -21.54 -36.74
CA ASP A 300 -6.54 -21.14 -35.93
C ASP A 300 -5.39 -22.16 -36.03
N GLU A 301 -4.23 -21.80 -35.49
CA GLU A 301 -3.05 -22.68 -35.37
C GLU A 301 -3.29 -23.99 -34.59
N ASN A 302 -4.42 -24.12 -33.90
CA ASN A 302 -4.80 -25.29 -33.11
C ASN A 302 -5.93 -26.12 -33.79
N ASP A 303 -6.11 -25.95 -35.11
CA ASP A 303 -7.14 -26.61 -35.94
C ASP A 303 -8.59 -26.40 -35.49
N ASN A 304 -8.87 -25.35 -34.74
CA ASN A 304 -10.25 -24.98 -34.45
C ASN A 304 -10.82 -24.19 -35.62
N LEU A 305 -12.01 -24.58 -36.08
CA LEU A 305 -12.73 -23.88 -37.12
C LEU A 305 -13.50 -22.71 -36.51
N PHE A 306 -13.24 -21.51 -37.02
CA PHE A 306 -14.01 -20.31 -36.76
C PHE A 306 -14.84 -19.96 -37.98
N PHE A 307 -16.09 -19.58 -37.75
CA PHE A 307 -16.98 -19.11 -38.81
C PHE A 307 -17.94 -18.06 -38.26
N LYS A 308 -18.53 -17.27 -39.15
CA LYS A 308 -19.64 -16.38 -38.85
C LYS A 308 -20.91 -16.98 -39.44
N ALA A 309 -21.97 -17.08 -38.66
CA ALA A 309 -23.31 -17.51 -39.10
C ALA A 309 -24.40 -16.89 -38.22
N THR A 310 -25.65 -17.21 -38.54
CA THR A 310 -26.84 -17.06 -37.70
C THR A 310 -27.32 -18.45 -37.30
N LEU A 311 -27.54 -18.70 -35.99
CA LEU A 311 -28.08 -19.96 -35.49
C LEU A 311 -29.55 -19.80 -35.10
N TYR A 312 -30.39 -20.74 -35.55
CA TYR A 312 -31.81 -20.76 -35.23
C TYR A 312 -32.03 -21.29 -33.81
N LYS A 313 -32.33 -20.40 -32.87
CA LYS A 313 -32.77 -20.75 -31.51
C LYS A 313 -34.21 -20.28 -31.23
N PRO A 314 -34.99 -20.99 -30.38
CA PRO A 314 -36.38 -20.65 -30.09
C PRO A 314 -36.58 -19.26 -29.42
N ASP A 315 -35.51 -18.70 -28.88
CA ASP A 315 -35.46 -17.54 -27.98
C ASP A 315 -34.66 -16.36 -28.55
N PHE A 316 -34.87 -16.10 -29.86
CA PHE A 316 -34.22 -15.10 -30.72
C PHE A 316 -32.84 -15.54 -31.28
N SER A 317 -32.53 -15.07 -32.49
CA SER A 317 -31.41 -15.60 -33.29
C SER A 317 -30.03 -15.13 -32.83
N ASP A 318 -29.19 -16.09 -32.43
CA ASP A 318 -27.77 -15.86 -32.16
C ASP A 318 -27.04 -15.62 -33.49
N ARG A 319 -26.78 -14.36 -33.82
CA ARG A 319 -25.85 -13.97 -34.90
C ARG A 319 -24.49 -13.71 -34.30
N GLY A 320 -23.44 -14.39 -34.78
CA GLY A 320 -22.13 -14.22 -34.18
C GLY A 320 -21.01 -14.98 -34.87
N PHE A 321 -19.83 -14.90 -34.23
CA PHE A 321 -18.70 -15.75 -34.56
C PHE A 321 -18.74 -16.99 -33.66
N PHE A 322 -18.74 -18.16 -34.29
CA PHE A 322 -18.79 -19.45 -33.64
C PHE A 322 -17.48 -20.20 -33.80
N LYS A 323 -17.19 -21.05 -32.83
CA LYS A 323 -16.03 -21.94 -32.79
C LYS A 323 -16.50 -23.39 -32.71
N ILE A 324 -16.02 -24.23 -33.63
CA ILE A 324 -15.98 -25.69 -33.46
C ILE A 324 -14.54 -26.07 -33.15
N SER A 325 -14.31 -26.83 -32.09
CA SER A 325 -12.95 -27.25 -31.74
C SER A 325 -12.42 -28.37 -32.63
N ALA A 326 -11.09 -28.46 -32.74
CA ALA A 326 -10.40 -29.53 -33.47
C ALA A 326 -10.79 -30.95 -32.99
N ASN A 327 -11.28 -31.10 -31.74
CA ASN A 327 -11.76 -32.37 -31.22
C ASN A 327 -13.21 -32.68 -31.63
N GLU A 328 -14.07 -31.67 -31.77
CA GLU A 328 -15.44 -31.83 -32.27
C GLU A 328 -15.41 -32.16 -33.78
N LEU A 329 -14.54 -31.53 -34.56
CA LEU A 329 -14.35 -31.80 -36.01
C LEU A 329 -13.92 -33.25 -36.36
N LYS A 330 -13.50 -34.05 -35.38
CA LYS A 330 -13.18 -35.48 -35.58
C LYS A 330 -14.43 -36.35 -35.73
N ASN A 331 -15.57 -35.87 -35.22
CA ASN A 331 -16.84 -36.61 -35.18
C ASN A 331 -17.89 -35.86 -36.01
N LEU A 332 -17.91 -36.11 -37.32
CA LEU A 332 -18.84 -35.45 -38.24
C LEU A 332 -20.14 -36.27 -38.43
N PRO A 333 -21.30 -35.63 -38.61
CA PRO A 333 -21.53 -34.18 -38.52
C PRO A 333 -21.55 -33.70 -37.06
N VAL A 334 -21.08 -32.46 -36.85
CA VAL A 334 -21.07 -31.79 -35.54
C VAL A 334 -22.45 -31.18 -35.29
N ALA A 335 -23.05 -31.50 -34.13
CA ALA A 335 -24.32 -30.93 -33.70
C ALA A 335 -24.15 -29.49 -33.21
N ASP A 336 -25.08 -28.62 -33.59
CA ASP A 336 -25.07 -27.16 -33.33
C ASP A 336 -24.95 -26.78 -31.85
N THR A 337 -25.45 -27.65 -30.96
CA THR A 337 -25.30 -27.51 -29.49
C THR A 337 -23.85 -27.58 -29.01
N SER A 338 -22.93 -28.05 -29.86
CA SER A 338 -21.49 -28.09 -29.60
C SER A 338 -20.79 -26.78 -30.01
N PHE A 339 -21.44 -25.93 -30.81
CA PHE A 339 -20.85 -24.67 -31.27
C PHE A 339 -20.72 -23.70 -30.11
N LYS A 340 -19.51 -23.20 -29.88
CA LYS A 340 -19.25 -22.22 -28.81
C LYS A 340 -19.28 -20.83 -29.42
N SER A 341 -20.12 -19.95 -28.88
CA SER A 341 -20.00 -18.53 -29.20
C SER A 341 -18.61 -18.06 -28.79
N TYR A 342 -17.88 -17.46 -29.73
CA TYR A 342 -16.55 -16.93 -29.48
C TYR A 342 -16.58 -15.48 -28.97
N LEU A 343 -17.74 -14.82 -29.08
CA LEU A 343 -17.97 -13.43 -28.66
C LEU A 343 -19.36 -13.31 -28.01
N GLU A 344 -19.42 -13.18 -26.68
CA GLU A 344 -20.65 -12.91 -25.91
C GLU A 344 -21.08 -11.43 -26.00
N ILE A 345 -21.12 -10.85 -27.22
CA ILE A 345 -21.52 -9.46 -27.43
C ILE A 345 -22.88 -9.41 -28.15
N ASN A 346 -23.94 -9.40 -27.34
CA ASN A 346 -25.38 -9.42 -27.73
C ASN A 346 -25.87 -8.20 -28.55
N THR A 347 -25.01 -7.48 -29.29
CA THR A 347 -25.38 -6.19 -29.92
C THR A 347 -24.79 -5.94 -31.31
N MET A 348 -24.08 -6.87 -31.94
CA MET A 348 -23.29 -6.56 -33.15
C MET A 348 -23.78 -7.21 -34.45
N ASN A 349 -24.57 -6.44 -35.19
CA ASN A 349 -24.97 -6.70 -36.58
C ASN A 349 -23.80 -6.38 -37.55
N ILE A 350 -22.66 -7.03 -37.38
CA ILE A 350 -21.45 -6.85 -38.20
C ILE A 350 -21.66 -7.50 -39.57
N ASN A 351 -21.66 -6.70 -40.64
CA ASN A 351 -21.42 -7.22 -41.99
C ASN A 351 -19.91 -7.44 -42.14
N SER A 352 -19.50 -8.71 -42.11
CA SER A 352 -18.09 -9.11 -42.12
C SER A 352 -17.79 -9.94 -43.35
N ASP A 353 -17.05 -9.34 -44.28
CA ASP A 353 -16.76 -9.95 -45.57
C ASP A 353 -15.51 -10.85 -45.52
N GLY A 354 -14.70 -10.83 -44.46
CA GLY A 354 -13.52 -11.71 -44.32
C GLY A 354 -13.07 -11.88 -42.87
N ILE A 355 -12.42 -13.01 -42.53
CA ILE A 355 -11.83 -13.29 -41.21
C ILE A 355 -10.48 -14.00 -41.36
N VAL A 356 -9.52 -13.76 -40.47
CA VAL A 356 -8.24 -14.50 -40.38
C VAL A 356 -7.74 -14.53 -38.94
N PHE A 357 -7.13 -15.64 -38.52
CA PHE A 357 -6.31 -15.71 -37.31
C PHE A 357 -4.83 -15.81 -37.65
N LEU A 358 -3.99 -15.14 -36.86
CA LEU A 358 -2.54 -15.26 -36.90
C LEU A 358 -2.08 -16.37 -35.93
N PRO A 359 -0.86 -16.94 -36.11
CA PRO A 359 -0.32 -17.95 -35.19
C PRO A 359 -0.10 -17.46 -33.75
N ASP A 360 -0.07 -16.15 -33.50
CA ASP A 360 -0.03 -15.60 -32.13
C ASP A 360 -1.43 -15.46 -31.48
N GLY A 361 -2.46 -16.06 -32.09
CA GLY A 361 -3.84 -16.03 -31.62
C GLY A 361 -4.59 -14.74 -31.92
N ARG A 362 -3.96 -13.72 -32.53
CA ARG A 362 -4.66 -12.49 -32.93
C ARG A 362 -5.59 -12.74 -34.11
N GLY A 363 -6.88 -12.48 -33.90
CA GLY A 363 -7.90 -12.55 -34.95
C GLY A 363 -8.23 -11.17 -35.54
N TYR A 364 -8.51 -11.14 -36.84
CA TYR A 364 -8.90 -9.95 -37.60
C TYR A 364 -10.11 -10.24 -38.48
N TYR A 365 -10.94 -9.24 -38.69
CA TYR A 365 -12.10 -9.31 -39.58
C TYR A 365 -12.20 -8.07 -40.47
N SER A 366 -12.82 -8.22 -41.63
CA SER A 366 -13.16 -7.12 -42.53
C SER A 366 -14.55 -6.59 -42.19
N GLU A 367 -14.74 -5.28 -42.06
CA GLU A 367 -16.06 -4.66 -41.90
C GLU A 367 -16.14 -3.39 -42.73
N ASN A 368 -17.19 -3.28 -43.57
CA ASN A 368 -17.38 -2.15 -44.48
C ASN A 368 -16.13 -1.86 -45.34
N GLY A 369 -15.39 -2.91 -45.73
CA GLY A 369 -14.14 -2.82 -46.46
C GLY A 369 -12.99 -2.15 -45.69
N LYS A 370 -12.88 -2.37 -44.37
CA LYS A 370 -11.68 -2.10 -43.56
C LYS A 370 -11.36 -3.28 -42.67
N ILE A 371 -10.08 -3.59 -42.47
CA ILE A 371 -9.68 -4.60 -41.48
C ILE A 371 -9.77 -4.01 -40.07
N LYS A 372 -10.27 -4.81 -39.12
CA LYS A 372 -10.34 -4.54 -37.69
C LYS A 372 -9.78 -5.74 -36.91
N ALA A 373 -9.08 -5.49 -35.81
CA ALA A 373 -8.79 -6.54 -34.84
C ALA A 373 -10.08 -6.99 -34.14
N ILE A 374 -10.21 -8.30 -33.85
CA ILE A 374 -11.37 -8.85 -33.14
C ILE A 374 -11.45 -8.34 -31.68
N PHE A 375 -10.31 -7.94 -31.10
CA PHE A 375 -10.25 -7.31 -29.77
C PHE A 375 -9.33 -6.07 -29.76
N PRO A 376 -9.68 -4.99 -29.03
CA PRO A 376 -8.76 -3.89 -28.78
C PRO A 376 -7.65 -4.28 -27.79
N ARG A 377 -6.41 -3.91 -28.10
CA ARG A 377 -5.22 -4.19 -27.25
C ARG A 377 -5.33 -3.49 -25.88
N SER A 378 -5.43 -4.26 -24.80
CA SER A 378 -5.31 -3.77 -23.42
C SER A 378 -4.25 -4.56 -22.64
N ALA A 379 -3.70 -3.94 -21.59
CA ALA A 379 -2.78 -4.60 -20.67
C ALA A 379 -3.58 -5.28 -19.53
N PRO A 380 -3.09 -6.40 -18.96
CA PRO A 380 -3.74 -7.03 -17.83
C PRO A 380 -3.74 -6.12 -16.60
N LEU A 381 -4.84 -6.15 -15.84
CA LEU A 381 -4.97 -5.59 -14.51
C LEU A 381 -4.64 -6.67 -13.47
N ILE A 382 -3.76 -6.34 -12.53
CA ILE A 382 -3.32 -7.23 -11.45
C ILE A 382 -3.53 -6.52 -10.10
N ALA A 383 -3.99 -7.25 -9.08
CA ALA A 383 -4.24 -6.70 -7.74
C ALA A 383 -4.00 -7.75 -6.64
N LEU A 384 -3.55 -7.33 -5.46
CA LEU A 384 -3.29 -8.23 -4.32
C LEU A 384 -4.59 -8.74 -3.68
N LYS A 385 -4.56 -9.99 -3.20
CA LYS A 385 -5.60 -10.58 -2.34
C LYS A 385 -5.18 -10.47 -0.89
N GLY A 386 -6.06 -9.97 -0.01
CA GLY A 386 -5.84 -9.96 1.44
C GLY A 386 -4.84 -8.89 1.91
N ASN A 387 -4.01 -9.19 2.92
CA ASN A 387 -3.25 -8.16 3.65
C ASN A 387 -2.08 -7.62 2.82
N TYR A 388 -2.08 -6.33 2.51
CA TYR A 388 -1.04 -5.68 1.68
C TYR A 388 0.34 -5.65 2.36
N ASN A 389 0.39 -5.41 3.67
CA ASN A 389 1.62 -5.23 4.46
C ASN A 389 1.58 -6.06 5.76
N PRO A 390 1.63 -7.41 5.70
CA PRO A 390 1.74 -8.26 6.88
C PRO A 390 3.00 -7.98 7.71
N VAL A 391 2.80 -7.80 9.02
CA VAL A 391 3.86 -7.65 10.01
C VAL A 391 3.92 -8.91 10.87
N LEU A 392 5.11 -9.50 10.95
CA LEU A 392 5.41 -10.77 11.61
C LEU A 392 6.55 -10.58 12.60
N PHE A 393 6.70 -11.52 13.54
CA PHE A 393 7.90 -11.70 14.35
C PHE A 393 8.73 -12.88 13.85
N ALA A 394 10.02 -12.90 14.20
CA ALA A 394 10.95 -13.92 13.75
C ALA A 394 10.47 -15.34 14.11
N GLY A 395 10.17 -16.15 13.10
CA GLY A 395 9.66 -17.52 13.24
C GLY A 395 8.14 -17.64 13.37
N ASP A 396 7.36 -16.56 13.15
CA ASP A 396 5.91 -16.65 12.91
C ASP A 396 5.62 -17.44 11.61
N THR A 397 4.42 -18.02 11.49
CA THR A 397 3.98 -18.66 10.24
C THR A 397 3.44 -17.62 9.26
N TYR A 398 3.81 -17.73 7.98
CA TYR A 398 3.30 -16.89 6.90
C TYR A 398 2.72 -17.74 5.77
N ILE A 399 1.57 -17.32 5.25
CA ILE A 399 0.91 -17.91 4.08
C ILE A 399 0.69 -16.77 3.08
N GLU A 400 1.10 -16.99 1.84
CA GLU A 400 0.93 -16.03 0.76
C GLU A 400 -0.47 -16.18 0.12
N GLU A 401 -1.22 -15.07 0.09
CA GLU A 401 -2.60 -14.99 -0.40
C GLU A 401 -2.67 -14.68 -1.91
N GLY A 402 -1.55 -14.20 -2.50
CA GLY A 402 -1.40 -14.00 -3.94
C GLY A 402 -2.17 -12.81 -4.53
N VAL A 403 -2.55 -12.94 -5.81
CA VAL A 403 -3.18 -11.87 -6.62
C VAL A 403 -4.47 -12.33 -7.32
N THR A 404 -5.29 -11.37 -7.74
CA THR A 404 -6.23 -11.49 -8.85
C THR A 404 -5.61 -10.92 -10.13
N VAL A 405 -6.04 -11.45 -11.27
CA VAL A 405 -5.69 -10.94 -12.60
C VAL A 405 -6.98 -10.82 -13.42
N GLN A 406 -7.12 -9.75 -14.18
CA GLN A 406 -8.20 -9.51 -15.12
C GLN A 406 -7.61 -8.95 -16.42
N ASP A 407 -8.07 -9.43 -17.56
CA ASP A 407 -7.71 -8.91 -18.88
C ASP A 407 -8.99 -8.92 -19.74
N ALA A 408 -9.16 -7.91 -20.60
CA ALA A 408 -10.38 -7.76 -21.40
C ALA A 408 -10.49 -8.76 -22.57
N THR A 409 -9.40 -9.46 -22.87
CA THR A 409 -9.27 -10.39 -24.00
C THR A 409 -8.93 -11.82 -23.53
N TYR A 410 -8.12 -11.97 -22.47
CA TYR A 410 -7.61 -13.27 -22.02
C TYR A 410 -8.20 -13.70 -20.67
N SER A 411 -9.01 -14.76 -20.69
CA SER A 411 -9.69 -15.29 -19.49
C SER A 411 -8.78 -16.06 -18.52
N LYS A 412 -7.54 -16.37 -18.90
CA LYS A 412 -6.55 -17.05 -18.07
C LYS A 412 -5.14 -16.59 -18.44
N LEU A 413 -4.37 -16.15 -17.44
CA LEU A 413 -3.01 -15.61 -17.59
C LEU A 413 -2.09 -16.17 -16.51
N ASP A 414 -0.82 -16.39 -16.86
CA ASP A 414 0.19 -16.90 -15.93
C ASP A 414 0.81 -15.77 -15.10
N VAL A 415 0.87 -15.97 -13.79
CA VAL A 415 1.49 -15.04 -12.82
C VAL A 415 2.89 -15.53 -12.49
N LYS A 416 3.90 -14.69 -12.77
CA LYS A 416 5.27 -14.88 -12.30
C LYS A 416 5.42 -14.23 -10.93
N VAL A 417 5.94 -14.99 -9.97
CA VAL A 417 6.18 -14.55 -8.59
C VAL A 417 7.68 -14.63 -8.31
N THR A 418 8.27 -13.55 -7.79
CA THR A 418 9.66 -13.55 -7.30
C THR A 418 9.76 -12.86 -5.95
N TYR A 419 10.88 -13.06 -5.25
CA TYR A 419 11.05 -12.63 -3.86
C TYR A 419 12.37 -11.86 -3.69
N THR A 420 12.35 -10.83 -2.85
CA THR A 420 13.56 -10.18 -2.33
C THR A 420 13.51 -10.04 -0.81
N LEU A 421 14.65 -10.12 -0.13
CA LEU A 421 14.85 -9.69 1.26
C LEU A 421 15.83 -8.51 1.25
N ASP A 422 15.43 -7.37 1.80
CA ASP A 422 16.23 -6.13 1.83
C ASP A 422 16.82 -5.81 0.43
N SER A 423 15.94 -5.86 -0.57
CA SER A 423 16.22 -5.69 -2.01
C SER A 423 17.17 -6.72 -2.67
N LYS A 424 17.58 -7.79 -1.98
CA LYS A 424 18.36 -8.89 -2.57
C LYS A 424 17.45 -10.06 -2.95
N ALA A 425 17.62 -10.62 -4.15
CA ALA A 425 16.82 -11.74 -4.63
C ALA A 425 16.99 -13.00 -3.75
N ILE A 426 15.88 -13.68 -3.46
CA ILE A 426 15.81 -14.93 -2.70
C ILE A 426 14.82 -15.90 -3.36
N SER A 427 14.86 -17.19 -3.00
CA SER A 427 13.94 -18.21 -3.52
C SER A 427 12.55 -18.20 -2.88
N SER A 428 12.45 -17.74 -1.62
CA SER A 428 11.24 -17.84 -0.79
C SER A 428 11.39 -16.98 0.47
N ILE A 429 10.27 -16.54 1.06
CA ILE A 429 10.27 -15.89 2.38
C ILE A 429 10.72 -16.87 3.47
N ASN A 430 11.62 -16.44 4.36
CA ASN A 430 12.02 -17.18 5.56
C ASN A 430 11.77 -16.33 6.81
N THR A 431 10.63 -16.53 7.44
CA THR A 431 10.22 -15.74 8.61
C THR A 431 11.18 -15.86 9.81
N SER A 432 12.13 -16.80 9.83
CA SER A 432 13.16 -16.87 10.89
C SER A 432 14.21 -15.76 10.79
N ILE A 433 14.33 -15.07 9.65
CA ILE A 433 15.29 -13.99 9.42
C ILE A 433 14.53 -12.65 9.38
N PRO A 434 14.76 -11.75 10.36
CA PRO A 434 14.22 -10.39 10.33
C PRO A 434 14.66 -9.58 9.11
N GLY A 435 13.80 -8.69 8.64
CA GLY A 435 14.03 -7.81 7.49
C GLY A 435 12.76 -7.54 6.68
N GLU A 436 12.89 -6.76 5.62
CA GLU A 436 11.80 -6.43 4.72
C GLU A 436 11.80 -7.38 3.51
N TYR A 437 10.83 -8.29 3.48
CA TYR A 437 10.59 -9.12 2.31
C TYR A 437 9.68 -8.39 1.33
N THR A 438 9.98 -8.46 0.04
CA THR A 438 9.06 -8.03 -1.03
C THR A 438 8.74 -9.21 -1.93
N VAL A 439 7.45 -9.45 -2.15
CA VAL A 439 6.93 -10.40 -3.13
C VAL A 439 6.52 -9.61 -4.36
N HIS A 440 7.06 -9.97 -5.52
CA HIS A 440 6.89 -9.26 -6.78
C HIS A 440 6.01 -10.08 -7.71
N TYR A 441 4.92 -9.48 -8.19
CA TYR A 441 3.93 -10.12 -9.06
C TYR A 441 3.96 -9.49 -10.46
N ASN A 442 4.28 -10.33 -11.44
CA ASN A 442 4.38 -9.95 -12.85
C ASN A 442 3.47 -10.82 -13.71
N VAL A 443 2.76 -10.20 -14.66
CA VAL A 443 1.87 -10.87 -15.62
C VAL A 443 2.12 -10.28 -17.00
N THR A 444 2.15 -11.15 -18.02
CA THR A 444 2.23 -10.77 -19.43
C THR A 444 1.16 -11.55 -20.19
N ASN A 445 0.37 -10.88 -21.04
CA ASN A 445 -0.61 -11.56 -21.88
C ASN A 445 0.01 -12.13 -23.18
N PRO A 446 -0.68 -13.04 -23.90
CA PRO A 446 -0.18 -13.59 -25.17
C PRO A 446 0.15 -12.56 -26.24
N ALA A 447 -0.46 -11.36 -26.21
CA ALA A 447 -0.07 -10.22 -27.06
C ALA A 447 1.26 -9.55 -26.63
N ASN A 448 2.00 -10.17 -25.71
CA ASN A 448 3.26 -9.73 -25.11
C ASN A 448 3.18 -8.36 -24.41
N ILE A 449 1.99 -8.00 -23.91
CA ILE A 449 1.76 -6.77 -23.12
C ILE A 449 1.81 -7.15 -21.64
N SER A 450 2.74 -6.55 -20.90
CA SER A 450 2.87 -6.77 -19.46
C SER A 450 1.98 -5.85 -18.65
N ALA A 451 1.42 -6.37 -17.57
CA ALA A 451 0.80 -5.59 -16.51
C ALA A 451 1.86 -4.70 -15.82
N LEU A 452 1.40 -3.68 -15.11
CA LEU A 452 2.25 -3.00 -14.13
C LEU A 452 2.54 -3.98 -12.97
N GLU A 453 3.81 -4.11 -12.60
CA GLU A 453 4.21 -4.95 -11.47
C GLU A 453 3.50 -4.50 -10.19
N VAL A 454 3.03 -5.48 -9.41
CA VAL A 454 2.44 -5.25 -8.09
C VAL A 454 3.30 -5.96 -7.05
N THR A 455 3.56 -5.28 -5.93
CA THR A 455 4.44 -5.80 -4.87
C THR A 455 3.72 -5.84 -3.53
N ARG A 456 3.98 -6.91 -2.75
CA ARG A 456 3.55 -7.06 -1.35
C ARG A 456 4.77 -6.99 -0.46
N ARG A 457 4.72 -6.20 0.63
CA ARG A 457 5.79 -6.16 1.64
C ARG A 457 5.43 -7.02 2.84
N VAL A 458 6.38 -7.81 3.33
CA VAL A 458 6.23 -8.63 4.53
C VAL A 458 7.34 -8.24 5.50
N THR A 459 6.98 -7.50 6.54
CA THR A 459 7.91 -7.03 7.58
C THR A 459 8.12 -8.14 8.60
N VAL A 460 9.33 -8.67 8.72
CA VAL A 460 9.68 -9.62 9.79
C VAL A 460 10.51 -8.89 10.85
N LYS A 461 9.94 -8.70 12.04
CA LYS A 461 10.57 -8.06 13.19
C LYS A 461 11.39 -9.07 14.02
N PRO A 462 12.48 -8.65 14.69
CA PRO A 462 13.12 -9.45 15.73
C PRO A 462 12.14 -9.82 16.85
N LEU A 463 12.35 -10.95 17.53
CA LEU A 463 11.54 -11.35 18.69
C LEU A 463 11.49 -10.24 19.75
N PRO A 464 10.32 -9.94 20.34
CA PRO A 464 10.22 -8.94 21.41
C PRO A 464 10.85 -9.46 22.69
N LEU A 465 11.52 -8.57 23.43
CA LEU A 465 12.19 -8.89 24.70
C LEU A 465 11.22 -9.05 25.88
N SER A 466 9.98 -8.56 25.76
CA SER A 466 8.90 -8.75 26.73
C SER A 466 7.61 -9.18 26.03
N ILE A 467 6.71 -9.78 26.79
CA ILE A 467 5.41 -10.27 26.30
C ILE A 467 4.47 -9.13 25.84
N GLU A 468 4.67 -7.92 26.38
CA GLU A 468 3.98 -6.68 26.01
C GLU A 468 4.36 -6.19 24.60
N GLY A 469 5.48 -6.67 24.05
CA GLY A 469 5.91 -6.38 22.68
C GLY A 469 5.25 -7.25 21.61
N LEU A 470 4.35 -8.17 21.98
CA LEU A 470 3.66 -9.07 21.04
C LEU A 470 2.42 -8.40 20.44
N ASP A 471 2.30 -8.49 19.12
CA ASP A 471 1.17 -7.94 18.37
C ASP A 471 -0.01 -8.93 18.30
N ILE A 472 -0.62 -9.22 19.45
CA ILE A 472 -1.80 -10.08 19.59
C ILE A 472 -2.98 -9.22 20.01
N ARG A 473 -4.05 -9.24 19.21
CA ARG A 473 -5.19 -8.32 19.29
C ARG A 473 -6.46 -9.14 19.53
N LYS A 474 -7.47 -8.55 20.18
CA LYS A 474 -8.79 -9.21 20.44
C LYS A 474 -8.68 -10.47 21.29
N ILE A 475 -7.87 -10.37 22.35
CA ILE A 475 -7.64 -11.38 23.36
C ILE A 475 -8.91 -11.52 24.21
N ALA A 476 -9.54 -12.69 24.13
CA ALA A 476 -10.68 -13.04 24.97
C ALA A 476 -10.22 -13.45 26.38
N THR A 477 -9.31 -14.44 26.46
CA THR A 477 -8.80 -15.01 27.72
C THR A 477 -7.34 -15.43 27.59
N MET A 478 -6.67 -15.58 28.73
CA MET A 478 -5.25 -15.94 28.83
C MET A 478 -5.01 -16.96 29.96
N THR A 479 -4.03 -17.85 29.78
CA THR A 479 -3.61 -18.80 30.83
C THR A 479 -2.12 -19.12 30.70
N ALA A 480 -1.39 -19.21 31.81
CA ALA A 480 0.04 -19.48 31.81
C ALA A 480 0.35 -20.87 32.38
N TRP A 481 1.25 -21.61 31.73
CA TRP A 481 1.73 -22.90 32.20
C TRP A 481 3.22 -23.06 31.86
N LYS A 482 4.06 -23.18 32.89
CA LYS A 482 5.53 -23.16 32.76
C LYS A 482 5.99 -21.90 32.00
N ASP A 483 6.87 -22.05 31.01
CA ASP A 483 7.39 -20.94 30.18
C ASP A 483 6.46 -20.55 29.01
N HIS A 484 5.22 -21.04 28.99
CA HIS A 484 4.24 -20.87 27.93
C HIS A 484 3.04 -20.05 28.43
N LEU A 485 2.56 -19.13 27.59
CA LEU A 485 1.29 -18.44 27.72
C LEU A 485 0.38 -18.88 26.56
N TYR A 486 -0.84 -19.32 26.88
CA TYR A 486 -1.86 -19.70 25.91
C TYR A 486 -2.95 -18.63 25.87
N ILE A 487 -3.42 -18.30 24.67
CA ILE A 487 -4.27 -17.14 24.42
C ILE A 487 -5.41 -17.54 23.48
N ALA A 488 -6.65 -17.17 23.83
CA ALA A 488 -7.79 -17.22 22.91
C ALA A 488 -7.96 -15.84 22.25
N ASP A 489 -7.84 -15.77 20.91
CA ASP A 489 -8.17 -14.61 20.08
C ASP A 489 -9.57 -14.85 19.47
N PHE A 490 -10.52 -13.95 19.78
CA PHE A 490 -11.93 -14.06 19.38
C PHE A 490 -12.14 -14.04 17.86
N GLN A 491 -11.14 -13.63 17.06
CA GLN A 491 -11.22 -13.57 15.60
C GLN A 491 -10.32 -14.56 14.88
N LYS A 492 -9.19 -14.96 15.47
CA LYS A 492 -8.16 -15.75 14.77
C LYS A 492 -7.89 -17.13 15.38
N GLY A 493 -8.36 -17.42 16.58
CA GLY A 493 -8.24 -18.74 17.23
C GLY A 493 -7.24 -18.79 18.38
N PHE A 494 -6.63 -19.97 18.58
CA PHE A 494 -5.79 -20.24 19.75
C PHE A 494 -4.30 -20.03 19.43
N TYR A 495 -3.62 -19.26 20.26
CA TYR A 495 -2.18 -19.01 20.16
C TYR A 495 -1.43 -19.55 21.37
N GLU A 496 -0.19 -19.91 21.13
CA GLU A 496 0.83 -20.18 22.14
C GLU A 496 1.94 -19.12 22.05
N VAL A 497 2.45 -18.71 23.20
CA VAL A 497 3.55 -17.76 23.34
C VAL A 497 4.58 -18.39 24.28
N ILE A 498 5.79 -18.62 23.80
CA ILE A 498 6.86 -19.31 24.52
C ILE A 498 8.00 -18.32 24.82
N LYS A 499 8.47 -18.31 26.08
CA LYS A 499 9.67 -17.58 26.46
C LYS A 499 10.92 -18.32 25.96
N THR A 500 11.72 -17.68 25.11
CA THR A 500 12.97 -18.23 24.57
C THR A 500 14.19 -17.49 25.16
N SER A 501 15.40 -18.02 24.92
CA SER A 501 16.66 -17.37 25.35
C SER A 501 16.90 -15.96 24.77
N THR A 502 16.20 -15.59 23.70
CA THR A 502 16.38 -14.33 22.95
C THR A 502 15.16 -13.41 22.94
N GLY A 503 14.05 -13.80 23.59
CA GLY A 503 12.78 -13.06 23.56
C GLY A 503 11.56 -13.99 23.59
N TYR A 504 10.36 -13.45 23.37
CA TYR A 504 9.12 -14.21 23.34
C TYR A 504 8.74 -14.59 21.92
N LYS A 505 8.55 -15.89 21.64
CA LYS A 505 8.09 -16.39 20.34
C LYS A 505 6.59 -16.68 20.40
N ARG A 506 5.84 -16.30 19.36
CA ARG A 506 4.43 -16.66 19.16
C ARG A 506 4.30 -17.84 18.19
N SER A 507 3.23 -18.62 18.31
CA SER A 507 2.80 -19.63 17.34
C SER A 507 1.27 -19.79 17.37
N LEU A 508 0.65 -20.02 16.22
CA LEU A 508 -0.80 -20.29 16.14
C LEU A 508 -1.01 -21.80 16.31
N LEU A 509 -1.77 -22.19 17.34
CA LEU A 509 -2.10 -23.59 17.62
C LEU A 509 -3.26 -24.08 16.76
N ALA A 510 -4.33 -23.28 16.65
CA ALA A 510 -5.51 -23.64 15.89
C ALA A 510 -6.27 -22.42 15.37
N ALA A 511 -6.69 -22.46 14.11
CA ALA A 511 -7.45 -21.39 13.46
C ALA A 511 -8.97 -21.63 13.62
N THR A 512 -9.62 -20.88 14.51
CA THR A 512 -11.08 -20.90 14.65
C THR A 512 -11.64 -19.57 15.21
N PRO A 513 -12.68 -18.96 14.61
CA PRO A 513 -13.32 -17.75 15.10
C PRO A 513 -14.32 -18.00 16.25
N LEU A 514 -14.24 -19.17 16.90
CA LEU A 514 -15.16 -19.61 17.97
C LEU A 514 -14.46 -19.81 19.33
N ALA A 515 -13.19 -19.43 19.45
CA ALA A 515 -12.43 -19.45 20.69
C ALA A 515 -12.95 -18.39 21.68
N ASN A 516 -13.27 -18.79 22.92
CA ASN A 516 -13.68 -17.85 23.97
C ASN A 516 -12.80 -17.95 25.22
N ALA A 517 -12.91 -19.03 26.01
CA ALA A 517 -12.08 -19.26 27.18
C ALA A 517 -11.01 -20.33 26.94
N VAL A 518 -9.84 -20.23 27.60
CA VAL A 518 -8.74 -21.21 27.53
C VAL A 518 -8.08 -21.43 28.90
N ALA A 519 -7.74 -22.67 29.22
CA ALA A 519 -6.99 -23.08 30.42
C ALA A 519 -6.05 -24.25 30.08
N VAL A 520 -4.96 -24.44 30.84
CA VAL A 520 -4.07 -25.61 30.70
C VAL A 520 -3.94 -26.35 32.03
N ASP A 521 -4.10 -27.68 31.99
CA ASP A 521 -4.01 -28.52 33.19
C ASP A 521 -2.55 -28.83 33.58
N GLN A 522 -2.33 -29.41 34.76
CA GLN A 522 -0.99 -29.77 35.25
C GLN A 522 -0.26 -30.81 34.37
N GLN A 523 -0.99 -31.51 33.48
CA GLN A 523 -0.43 -32.45 32.51
C GLN A 523 -0.11 -31.78 31.15
N GLY A 524 -0.49 -30.52 30.95
CA GLY A 524 -0.27 -29.75 29.71
C GLY A 524 -1.39 -29.91 28.69
N ASN A 525 -2.55 -30.47 29.05
CA ASN A 525 -3.69 -30.56 28.15
C ASN A 525 -4.42 -29.21 28.08
N LEU A 526 -4.84 -28.84 26.87
CA LEU A 526 -5.54 -27.59 26.62
C LEU A 526 -7.05 -27.79 26.81
N PHE A 527 -7.64 -26.99 27.69
CA PHE A 527 -9.08 -26.89 27.87
C PHE A 527 -9.56 -25.59 27.25
N PHE A 528 -10.65 -25.64 26.50
CA PHE A 528 -11.20 -24.46 25.84
C PHE A 528 -12.72 -24.49 25.77
N SER A 529 -13.33 -23.30 25.76
CA SER A 529 -14.78 -23.14 25.55
C SER A 529 -15.11 -22.65 24.15
N MET A 530 -16.24 -23.12 23.63
CA MET A 530 -16.84 -22.61 22.40
C MET A 530 -18.31 -22.28 22.68
N ASN A 531 -18.60 -21.00 22.92
CA ASN A 531 -19.93 -20.56 23.38
C ASN A 531 -21.06 -20.92 22.41
N ALA A 532 -20.79 -21.03 21.10
CA ALA A 532 -21.76 -21.47 20.09
C ALA A 532 -22.25 -22.92 20.29
N TYR A 533 -21.54 -23.74 21.06
CA TYR A 533 -21.90 -25.13 21.37
C TYR A 533 -22.30 -25.32 22.84
N HIS A 534 -22.03 -24.37 23.73
CA HIS A 534 -22.19 -24.51 25.19
C HIS A 534 -21.38 -25.69 25.80
N TYR A 535 -20.23 -26.00 25.20
CA TYR A 535 -19.28 -27.02 25.66
C TYR A 535 -17.96 -26.42 26.14
N ILE A 536 -17.35 -27.12 27.10
CA ILE A 536 -15.92 -27.11 27.36
C ILE A 536 -15.34 -28.38 26.74
N PHE A 537 -14.28 -28.23 25.96
CA PHE A 537 -13.53 -29.30 25.31
C PHE A 537 -12.15 -29.46 25.93
N LYS A 538 -11.60 -30.68 25.86
CA LYS A 538 -10.22 -31.02 26.21
C LYS A 538 -9.48 -31.50 24.96
N LEU A 539 -8.34 -30.90 24.66
CA LEU A 539 -7.37 -31.36 23.68
C LEU A 539 -6.11 -31.86 24.40
N ASP A 540 -5.68 -33.10 24.13
CA ASP A 540 -4.48 -33.66 24.77
C ASP A 540 -3.20 -32.96 24.31
N ALA A 541 -2.25 -32.80 25.24
CA ALA A 541 -0.99 -32.06 25.07
C ALA A 541 -0.18 -32.45 23.81
N GLN A 542 -0.30 -33.70 23.36
CA GLN A 542 0.37 -34.23 22.17
C GLN A 542 0.04 -33.47 20.88
N TYR A 543 -1.12 -32.82 20.80
CA TYR A 543 -1.57 -32.12 19.60
C TYR A 543 -1.12 -30.65 19.53
N LEU A 544 -0.55 -30.11 20.61
CA LEU A 544 -0.12 -28.70 20.68
C LEU A 544 1.22 -28.46 19.95
N ASN A 545 2.14 -29.43 19.98
CA ASN A 545 3.50 -29.30 19.43
C ASN A 545 3.60 -29.58 17.91
N ARG A 546 2.65 -29.05 17.11
CA ARG A 546 2.60 -29.28 15.65
C ARG A 546 3.31 -28.17 14.86
N SER A 547 3.87 -28.53 13.70
CA SER A 547 4.49 -27.57 12.76
C SER A 547 3.47 -26.79 11.92
N THR A 548 2.22 -27.22 11.90
CA THR A 548 1.10 -26.58 11.20
C THR A 548 -0.06 -26.40 12.19
N PRO A 549 -0.73 -25.23 12.22
CA PRO A 549 -1.91 -25.02 13.06
C PRO A 549 -3.02 -26.02 12.71
N LEU A 550 -3.81 -26.41 13.71
CA LEU A 550 -5.02 -27.20 13.49
C LEU A 550 -6.10 -26.34 12.81
N THR A 551 -6.80 -26.91 11.84
CA THR A 551 -8.08 -26.36 11.37
C THR A 551 -9.16 -26.50 12.45
N GLN A 552 -10.26 -25.74 12.33
CA GLN A 552 -11.42 -25.89 13.23
C GLN A 552 -11.99 -27.32 13.21
N GLU A 553 -11.99 -27.98 12.05
CA GLU A 553 -12.49 -29.35 11.90
C GLU A 553 -11.59 -30.39 12.60
N GLU A 554 -10.26 -30.29 12.42
CA GLU A 554 -9.30 -31.12 13.16
C GLU A 554 -9.38 -30.85 14.67
N LEU A 555 -9.47 -29.59 15.09
CA LEU A 555 -9.57 -29.23 16.51
C LEU A 555 -10.80 -29.88 17.15
N LEU A 556 -11.98 -29.79 16.52
CA LEU A 556 -13.20 -30.42 17.00
C LEU A 556 -13.13 -31.96 16.99
N THR A 557 -12.45 -32.55 15.99
CA THR A 557 -12.31 -34.01 15.85
C THR A 557 -11.33 -34.61 16.86
N LEU A 558 -10.25 -33.90 17.19
CA LEU A 558 -9.21 -34.36 18.12
C LEU A 558 -9.55 -34.07 19.59
N SER A 559 -10.49 -33.15 19.84
CA SER A 559 -10.88 -32.77 21.20
C SER A 559 -12.00 -33.64 21.76
N GLN A 560 -11.94 -33.93 23.06
CA GLN A 560 -12.98 -34.64 23.79
C GLN A 560 -13.90 -33.65 24.51
N PRO A 561 -15.24 -33.82 24.44
CA PRO A 561 -16.16 -33.05 25.27
C PRO A 561 -15.89 -33.31 26.76
N TYR A 562 -15.63 -32.24 27.53
CA TYR A 562 -15.35 -32.33 28.96
C TYR A 562 -16.58 -32.00 29.82
N TYR A 563 -17.30 -30.94 29.47
CA TYR A 563 -18.53 -30.55 30.16
C TYR A 563 -19.51 -29.86 29.20
N HIS A 564 -20.81 -30.07 29.42
CA HIS A 564 -21.90 -29.53 28.59
C HIS A 564 -22.92 -28.81 29.46
N PHE A 565 -23.28 -27.59 29.09
CA PHE A 565 -24.36 -26.85 29.76
C PHE A 565 -25.69 -27.15 29.07
N THR A 566 -26.53 -27.99 29.70
CA THR A 566 -27.84 -28.42 29.16
C THR A 566 -28.95 -27.38 29.28
N ASP A 567 -28.64 -26.15 29.68
CA ASP A 567 -29.60 -25.07 29.92
C ASP A 567 -29.86 -24.30 28.61
N THR A 568 -31.12 -24.13 28.23
CA THR A 568 -31.50 -23.53 26.94
C THR A 568 -31.40 -22.00 26.90
N GLY A 569 -30.87 -21.36 27.94
CA GLY A 569 -30.55 -19.93 27.94
C GLY A 569 -29.21 -19.64 27.25
N ALA A 570 -28.95 -18.37 26.92
CA ALA A 570 -27.65 -17.94 26.43
C ALA A 570 -26.60 -18.01 27.55
N VAL A 571 -25.89 -19.14 27.61
CA VAL A 571 -24.77 -19.41 28.54
C VAL A 571 -23.45 -19.07 27.85
N PHE A 572 -22.69 -18.14 28.44
CA PHE A 572 -21.35 -17.76 28.00
C PHE A 572 -20.31 -18.26 29.02
N ILE A 573 -19.30 -18.99 28.57
CA ILE A 573 -18.20 -19.48 29.39
C ILE A 573 -17.04 -18.49 29.22
N ASP A 574 -17.02 -17.47 30.08
CA ASP A 574 -16.21 -16.26 29.92
C ASP A 574 -14.76 -16.40 30.45
N GLY A 575 -14.46 -17.42 31.27
CA GLY A 575 -13.09 -17.68 31.74
C GLY A 575 -12.91 -19.11 32.26
N LEU A 576 -11.68 -19.62 32.26
CA LEU A 576 -11.30 -20.97 32.70
C LEU A 576 -9.94 -20.91 33.41
N ALA A 577 -9.77 -21.64 34.53
CA ALA A 577 -8.49 -21.70 35.26
C ALA A 577 -8.32 -23.05 35.99
N PHE A 578 -7.08 -23.48 36.23
CA PHE A 578 -6.79 -24.67 37.05
C PHE A 578 -6.06 -24.30 38.33
N ASP A 579 -6.43 -24.92 39.45
CA ASP A 579 -5.65 -24.82 40.69
C ASP A 579 -4.47 -25.82 40.76
N HIS A 580 -3.67 -25.70 41.81
CA HIS A 580 -2.54 -26.60 42.09
C HIS A 580 -2.96 -28.05 42.39
N GLN A 581 -4.26 -28.29 42.62
CA GLN A 581 -4.85 -29.62 42.80
C GLN A 581 -5.43 -30.17 41.49
N ASN A 582 -5.19 -29.47 40.36
CA ASN A 582 -5.69 -29.82 39.03
C ASN A 582 -7.22 -29.77 38.90
N GLN A 583 -7.88 -28.95 39.71
CA GLN A 583 -9.33 -28.78 39.67
C GLN A 583 -9.69 -27.58 38.77
N LEU A 584 -10.59 -27.79 37.81
CA LEU A 584 -11.03 -26.76 36.86
C LEU A 584 -12.01 -25.80 37.54
N TYR A 585 -11.70 -24.51 37.48
CA TYR A 585 -12.61 -23.40 37.73
C TYR A 585 -13.10 -22.84 36.40
N MET A 586 -14.34 -22.37 36.36
CA MET A 586 -14.95 -21.77 35.17
C MET A 586 -15.88 -20.62 35.57
N SER A 587 -15.86 -19.54 34.79
CA SER A 587 -16.81 -18.45 34.93
C SER A 587 -17.90 -18.55 33.87
N VAL A 588 -19.16 -18.51 34.31
CA VAL A 588 -20.32 -18.82 33.49
C VAL A 588 -21.36 -17.70 33.61
N THR A 589 -21.57 -16.94 32.54
CA THR A 589 -22.52 -15.83 32.49
C THR A 589 -23.85 -16.27 31.90
N LYS A 590 -24.94 -16.00 32.62
CA LYS A 590 -26.33 -16.13 32.17
C LYS A 590 -27.09 -14.84 32.52
N ASN A 591 -27.88 -14.29 31.60
CA ASN A 591 -28.71 -13.10 31.85
C ASN A 591 -27.96 -11.88 32.46
N LYS A 592 -26.67 -11.69 32.12
CA LYS A 592 -25.75 -10.66 32.65
C LYS A 592 -25.26 -10.85 34.09
N THR A 593 -25.60 -11.95 34.76
CA THR A 593 -25.00 -12.38 36.04
C THR A 593 -24.04 -13.54 35.79
N SER A 594 -22.90 -13.56 36.48
CA SER A 594 -21.93 -14.66 36.38
C SER A 594 -22.00 -15.56 37.60
N GLN A 595 -21.71 -16.84 37.41
CA GLN A 595 -21.40 -17.77 38.49
C GLN A 595 -19.98 -18.28 38.25
N ILE A 596 -19.16 -18.32 39.31
CA ILE A 596 -17.91 -19.08 39.25
C ILE A 596 -18.17 -20.45 39.84
N LEU A 597 -17.75 -21.46 39.10
CA LEU A 597 -18.01 -22.86 39.37
C LEU A 597 -16.67 -23.61 39.45
N LYS A 598 -16.61 -24.61 40.34
CA LYS A 598 -15.46 -25.51 40.50
C LYS A 598 -15.88 -26.94 40.20
N MET A 599 -15.12 -27.64 39.36
CA MET A 599 -15.26 -29.08 39.15
C MET A 599 -14.61 -29.83 40.31
N ASP A 600 -15.31 -30.80 40.89
CA ASP A 600 -14.85 -31.50 42.10
C ASP A 600 -13.69 -32.49 41.87
N GLY A 601 -13.35 -32.76 40.60
CA GLY A 601 -12.26 -33.67 40.20
C GLY A 601 -12.61 -35.16 40.30
N SER A 602 -13.86 -35.51 40.65
CA SER A 602 -14.27 -36.86 41.07
C SER A 602 -15.22 -37.56 40.08
N THR A 603 -15.07 -37.31 38.77
CA THR A 603 -15.97 -37.80 37.69
C THR A 603 -17.45 -37.38 37.82
N ALA A 604 -17.78 -36.51 38.77
CA ALA A 604 -19.15 -36.06 39.00
C ALA A 604 -19.56 -35.01 37.96
N THR A 605 -20.75 -35.20 37.39
CA THR A 605 -21.34 -34.34 36.35
C THR A 605 -21.98 -33.06 36.91
N THR A 606 -21.49 -32.55 38.05
CA THR A 606 -22.13 -31.42 38.75
C THR A 606 -21.08 -30.49 39.36
N PRO A 607 -20.94 -29.27 38.84
CA PRO A 607 -20.03 -28.28 39.41
C PRO A 607 -20.49 -27.78 40.79
N ILE A 608 -19.52 -27.46 41.64
CA ILE A 608 -19.71 -26.79 42.93
C ILE A 608 -19.77 -25.28 42.69
N LEU A 609 -20.75 -24.59 43.26
CA LEU A 609 -20.80 -23.12 43.25
C LEU A 609 -19.66 -22.55 44.12
N VAL A 610 -18.79 -21.74 43.51
CA VAL A 610 -17.75 -20.97 44.22
C VAL A 610 -18.33 -19.65 44.70
N ILE A 611 -18.97 -18.89 43.81
CA ILE A 611 -19.56 -17.58 44.11
C ILE A 611 -20.58 -17.17 43.03
N ASP A 612 -21.68 -16.54 43.46
CA ASP A 612 -22.59 -15.80 42.59
C ASP A 612 -22.11 -14.35 42.44
N TYR A 613 -21.97 -13.87 41.20
CA TYR A 613 -21.45 -12.54 40.89
C TYR A 613 -22.47 -11.69 40.10
N PRO A 614 -22.84 -10.49 40.58
CA PRO A 614 -24.03 -9.73 40.11
C PRO A 614 -23.82 -9.01 38.76
N SER A 615 -22.77 -9.35 38.02
CA SER A 615 -22.42 -8.74 36.74
C SER A 615 -21.70 -9.76 35.85
N ARG A 616 -21.55 -9.45 34.56
CA ARG A 616 -20.70 -10.24 33.66
C ARG A 616 -19.25 -10.17 34.12
N THR A 617 -18.58 -11.32 34.08
CA THR A 617 -17.13 -11.47 34.20
C THR A 617 -16.53 -11.56 32.81
N ASN A 618 -15.30 -11.10 32.67
CA ASN A 618 -14.60 -11.08 31.39
C ASN A 618 -13.51 -12.17 31.33
N ASP A 619 -12.95 -12.58 32.48
CA ASP A 619 -12.03 -13.71 32.62
C ASP A 619 -11.83 -14.09 34.10
N ILE A 620 -11.19 -15.24 34.37
CA ILE A 620 -10.72 -15.66 35.71
C ILE A 620 -9.33 -16.32 35.60
N ASP A 621 -8.48 -16.16 36.61
CA ASP A 621 -7.22 -16.92 36.71
C ASP A 621 -6.89 -17.32 38.15
N ILE A 622 -6.05 -18.35 38.32
CA ILE A 622 -5.56 -18.81 39.62
C ILE A 622 -4.04 -18.62 39.70
N SER A 623 -3.66 -17.68 40.55
CA SER A 623 -2.28 -17.27 40.78
C SER A 623 -1.38 -18.37 41.38
N PRO A 624 -0.04 -18.22 41.30
CA PRO A 624 0.91 -19.16 41.92
C PRO A 624 0.75 -19.39 43.43
N ALA A 625 0.21 -18.46 44.22
CA ALA A 625 -0.14 -18.68 45.63
C ALA A 625 -1.52 -19.36 45.84
N GLY A 626 -2.22 -19.72 44.76
CA GLY A 626 -3.52 -20.38 44.77
C GLY A 626 -4.71 -19.45 44.99
N ASN A 627 -4.51 -18.13 44.91
CA ASN A 627 -5.59 -17.15 45.02
C ASN A 627 -6.34 -17.07 43.68
N LEU A 628 -7.67 -17.10 43.73
CA LEU A 628 -8.54 -16.91 42.57
C LEU A 628 -8.69 -15.40 42.31
N TYR A 629 -8.47 -14.98 41.08
CA TYR A 629 -8.72 -13.63 40.62
C TYR A 629 -9.88 -13.60 39.61
N ILE A 630 -10.76 -12.64 39.80
CA ILE A 630 -12.02 -12.48 39.07
C ILE A 630 -12.00 -11.12 38.39
N ASN A 631 -11.97 -11.11 37.07
CA ASN A 631 -11.98 -9.88 36.29
C ASN A 631 -13.41 -9.57 35.82
N ALA A 632 -13.96 -8.47 36.32
CA ALA A 632 -15.37 -8.10 36.14
C ALA A 632 -15.56 -6.99 35.09
N ASN A 633 -16.68 -7.06 34.36
CA ASN A 633 -17.04 -6.10 33.30
C ASN A 633 -17.27 -4.64 33.79
N ASN A 634 -17.24 -4.41 35.11
CA ASN A 634 -17.21 -3.07 35.72
C ASN A 634 -15.78 -2.52 35.88
N THR A 635 -14.81 -3.07 35.13
CA THR A 635 -13.39 -2.67 35.10
C THR A 635 -12.62 -2.87 36.40
N HIS A 636 -13.02 -3.80 37.26
CA HIS A 636 -12.34 -4.11 38.52
C HIS A 636 -11.92 -5.59 38.58
N ILE A 637 -10.77 -5.84 39.23
CA ILE A 637 -10.25 -7.19 39.48
C ILE A 637 -10.41 -7.49 40.96
N PHE A 638 -11.06 -8.61 41.28
CA PHE A 638 -11.33 -9.05 42.65
C PHE A 638 -10.55 -10.31 43.00
N GLN A 639 -10.00 -10.38 44.21
CA GLN A 639 -9.27 -11.55 44.71
C GLN A 639 -10.08 -12.30 45.76
N ALA A 640 -10.16 -13.62 45.62
CA ALA A 640 -10.51 -14.57 46.68
C ALA A 640 -9.26 -15.35 47.09
N THR A 641 -8.86 -15.25 48.35
CA THR A 641 -7.65 -15.91 48.84
C THR A 641 -7.80 -17.43 48.86
N SER A 642 -6.68 -18.15 48.75
CA SER A 642 -6.63 -19.62 48.85
C SER A 642 -7.09 -20.18 50.19
N ALA A 643 -7.20 -19.33 51.23
CA ALA A 643 -7.85 -19.67 52.49
C ALA A 643 -9.39 -19.63 52.39
N LEU A 644 -9.96 -18.64 51.71
CA LEU A 644 -11.40 -18.51 51.49
C LEU A 644 -11.94 -19.68 50.65
N LEU A 645 -11.22 -20.06 49.59
CA LEU A 645 -11.60 -21.14 48.65
C LEU A 645 -11.79 -22.53 49.29
N LYS A 646 -11.45 -22.70 50.57
CA LYS A 646 -11.69 -23.93 51.35
C LYS A 646 -13.13 -24.04 51.89
N ASN A 647 -13.86 -22.93 51.97
CA ASN A 647 -15.20 -22.83 52.54
C ASN A 647 -16.16 -22.25 51.50
N LEU A 648 -16.74 -23.11 50.64
CA LEU A 648 -17.64 -22.70 49.55
C LEU A 648 -19.12 -22.90 49.92
N PRO A 649 -20.05 -22.09 49.39
CA PRO A 649 -19.83 -20.92 48.52
C PRO A 649 -19.37 -19.68 49.29
N LEU A 650 -18.71 -18.75 48.60
CA LEU A 650 -18.25 -17.46 49.13
C LEU A 650 -19.35 -16.39 49.06
N ASP A 651 -19.28 -15.41 49.96
CA ASP A 651 -20.02 -14.16 49.82
C ASP A 651 -19.20 -13.14 48.99
N ILE A 652 -19.87 -12.27 48.22
CA ILE A 652 -19.20 -11.22 47.45
C ILE A 652 -18.47 -10.19 48.33
N ASN A 653 -18.90 -10.04 49.58
CA ASN A 653 -18.26 -9.17 50.56
C ASN A 653 -16.93 -9.73 51.10
N ASP A 654 -16.62 -11.01 50.84
CA ASP A 654 -15.33 -11.63 51.19
C ASP A 654 -14.22 -11.33 50.16
N LEU A 655 -14.56 -10.73 49.02
CA LEU A 655 -13.62 -10.41 47.94
C LEU A 655 -12.83 -9.13 48.21
N VAL A 656 -11.53 -9.16 47.90
CA VAL A 656 -10.66 -7.97 47.94
C VAL A 656 -10.62 -7.32 46.57
N ASP A 657 -11.00 -6.03 46.48
CA ASP A 657 -10.83 -5.23 45.25
C ASP A 657 -9.35 -4.86 45.05
N MET A 658 -8.76 -5.36 43.97
CA MET A 658 -7.36 -5.13 43.60
C MET A 658 -7.16 -3.87 42.75
N GLY A 659 -8.24 -3.17 42.41
CA GLY A 659 -8.23 -1.92 41.65
C GLY A 659 -8.74 -2.06 40.21
N ARG A 660 -8.59 -0.97 39.46
CA ARG A 660 -9.17 -0.83 38.11
C ARG A 660 -8.26 -1.35 37.01
N ASN A 661 -8.89 -2.00 36.03
CA ASN A 661 -8.34 -2.37 34.73
C ASN A 661 -8.87 -1.43 33.62
N ASN A 662 -8.24 -1.43 32.45
CA ASN A 662 -8.50 -0.49 31.36
C ASN A 662 -9.58 -1.00 30.37
N GLU A 663 -10.84 -0.89 30.81
CA GLU A 663 -12.12 -0.92 30.04
C GLU A 663 -12.51 -2.18 29.25
N ASP A 664 -11.61 -3.14 29.05
CA ASP A 664 -11.89 -4.51 28.63
C ASP A 664 -10.74 -5.41 29.11
N ASN A 665 -10.90 -6.74 29.00
CA ASN A 665 -9.85 -7.79 28.83
C ASN A 665 -9.52 -8.77 29.97
N SER A 666 -9.12 -9.98 29.52
CA SER A 666 -8.42 -11.09 30.20
C SER A 666 -7.42 -10.76 31.33
N ILE A 667 -7.14 -11.77 32.16
CA ILE A 667 -6.15 -11.72 33.24
C ILE A 667 -5.29 -13.01 33.24
N VAL A 668 -3.99 -12.89 33.55
CA VAL A 668 -3.10 -14.03 33.75
C VAL A 668 -1.96 -13.74 34.72
N PHE A 669 -1.57 -14.71 35.53
CA PHE A 669 -0.38 -14.68 36.36
C PHE A 669 0.72 -15.56 35.78
N LEU A 670 1.90 -15.00 35.56
CA LEU A 670 3.08 -15.80 35.23
C LEU A 670 3.58 -16.56 36.48
N PRO A 671 4.37 -17.65 36.32
CA PRO A 671 4.88 -18.44 37.45
C PRO A 671 5.73 -17.67 38.48
N ASP A 672 6.20 -16.46 38.16
CA ASP A 672 6.93 -15.57 39.08
C ASP A 672 6.02 -14.67 39.94
N GLY A 673 4.69 -14.79 39.78
CA GLY A 673 3.67 -13.98 40.45
C GLY A 673 3.35 -12.64 39.77
N THR A 674 3.97 -12.34 38.61
CA THR A 674 3.66 -11.14 37.83
C THR A 674 2.30 -11.28 37.15
N ALA A 675 1.41 -10.32 37.43
CA ALA A 675 0.10 -10.25 36.80
C ALA A 675 0.14 -9.44 35.50
N TYR A 676 -0.53 -9.96 34.48
CA TYR A 676 -0.80 -9.31 33.21
C TYR A 676 -2.31 -9.35 32.94
N GLY A 677 -2.79 -8.37 32.20
CA GLY A 677 -4.07 -8.45 31.51
C GLY A 677 -3.89 -7.98 30.09
N SER A 678 -4.91 -8.09 29.23
CA SER A 678 -4.94 -7.22 28.06
C SER A 678 -5.52 -5.84 28.41
N SER A 679 -5.36 -4.85 27.54
CA SER A 679 -5.97 -3.53 27.65
C SER A 679 -6.33 -3.01 26.26
N ILE A 680 -7.50 -2.39 26.10
CA ILE A 680 -7.71 -1.50 24.95
C ILE A 680 -6.88 -0.25 25.20
N GLN A 681 -5.77 -0.10 24.47
CA GLN A 681 -5.20 1.24 24.37
C GLN A 681 -6.23 2.13 23.66
N ARG A 682 -6.58 3.26 24.28
CA ARG A 682 -7.35 4.34 23.66
C ARG A 682 -6.53 5.07 22.58
N SER A 683 -5.98 4.30 21.65
CA SER A 683 -5.39 4.72 20.39
C SER A 683 -6.43 4.55 19.27
N VAL A 684 -6.16 5.15 18.11
CA VAL A 684 -7.17 5.32 17.04
C VAL A 684 -7.54 4.01 16.32
N THR A 685 -6.86 2.89 16.61
CA THR A 685 -7.20 1.57 16.04
C THR A 685 -8.19 0.77 16.88
N GLY A 686 -8.36 1.08 18.17
CA GLY A 686 -9.27 0.34 19.07
C GLY A 686 -8.81 -1.09 19.40
N GLU A 687 -7.51 -1.34 19.34
CA GLU A 687 -6.94 -2.70 19.45
C GLU A 687 -6.41 -3.00 20.86
N GLN A 688 -6.64 -4.23 21.29
CA GLN A 688 -6.17 -4.73 22.58
C GLN A 688 -4.70 -5.14 22.50
N VAL A 689 -3.95 -4.91 23.58
CA VAL A 689 -2.54 -5.31 23.77
C VAL A 689 -2.36 -5.96 25.13
N ILE A 690 -1.31 -6.77 25.32
CA ILE A 690 -0.94 -7.29 26.65
C ILE A 690 -0.27 -6.18 27.46
N GLN A 691 -0.70 -5.96 28.70
CA GLN A 691 -0.19 -4.95 29.63
C GLN A 691 0.11 -5.59 30.99
N LYS A 692 1.27 -5.27 31.58
CA LYS A 692 1.56 -5.61 32.97
C LYS A 692 0.65 -4.84 33.94
N LEU A 693 0.07 -5.53 34.93
CA LEU A 693 -0.77 -4.90 35.94
C LEU A 693 0.08 -4.35 37.11
N ASP A 694 -0.41 -3.29 37.75
CA ASP A 694 0.29 -2.57 38.84
C ASP A 694 0.26 -3.30 40.21
N PHE A 695 -0.20 -4.56 40.23
CA PHE A 695 -0.14 -5.44 41.39
C PHE A 695 0.50 -6.79 41.02
N THR A 696 0.98 -7.49 42.03
CA THR A 696 1.53 -8.85 41.93
C THR A 696 0.83 -9.75 42.94
N ASP A 697 0.78 -11.05 42.68
CA ASP A 697 0.29 -12.00 43.68
C ASP A 697 1.15 -11.90 44.96
N PRO A 698 0.55 -11.72 46.15
CA PRO A 698 1.32 -11.65 47.39
C PRO A 698 2.13 -12.94 47.59
N LYS A 699 3.47 -12.81 47.53
CA LYS A 699 4.40 -13.92 47.75
C LYS A 699 4.03 -14.66 49.02
N GLN A 700 3.81 -15.97 48.90
CA GLN A 700 3.62 -16.85 50.05
C GLN A 700 4.81 -16.66 51.00
N THR A 701 4.54 -16.15 52.21
CA THR A 701 5.61 -15.83 53.15
C THR A 701 6.21 -17.10 53.73
N VAL A 702 7.52 -17.25 53.55
CA VAL A 702 8.31 -18.31 54.16
C VAL A 702 9.01 -17.70 55.37
N ASP A 703 8.60 -18.10 56.56
CA ASP A 703 9.11 -17.56 57.82
C ASP A 703 10.59 -17.88 58.02
N VAL A 704 11.30 -16.96 58.67
CA VAL A 704 12.67 -17.23 59.13
C VAL A 704 12.61 -18.18 60.33
N THR A 705 13.50 -19.17 60.33
CA THR A 705 13.63 -20.17 61.41
C THR A 705 14.98 -20.12 62.12
N GLY A 706 15.93 -19.33 61.61
CA GLY A 706 17.24 -19.15 62.22
C GLY A 706 18.20 -18.29 61.40
N ILE A 707 19.27 -17.83 62.06
CA ILE A 707 20.40 -17.14 61.46
C ILE A 707 21.71 -17.69 62.04
N THR A 708 22.74 -17.83 61.21
CA THR A 708 24.08 -18.27 61.61
C THR A 708 25.15 -17.34 61.05
N LEU A 709 26.36 -17.36 61.63
CA LEU A 709 27.53 -16.64 61.13
C LEU A 709 28.63 -17.63 60.73
N SER A 710 29.36 -17.26 59.69
CA SER A 710 30.55 -17.97 59.17
C SER A 710 31.66 -18.25 60.20
N THR A 711 31.70 -17.49 61.29
CA THR A 711 32.51 -17.81 62.49
C THR A 711 31.89 -17.17 63.73
N SER A 712 32.06 -17.81 64.89
CA SER A 712 31.72 -17.27 66.21
C SER A 712 32.85 -16.43 66.83
N THR A 713 34.07 -16.50 66.29
CA THR A 713 35.22 -15.71 66.77
C THR A 713 36.13 -15.27 65.62
N LEU A 714 36.55 -14.00 65.63
CA LEU A 714 37.47 -13.39 64.68
C LEU A 714 38.62 -12.73 65.45
N THR A 715 39.85 -12.85 64.96
CA THR A 715 40.99 -12.09 65.46
C THR A 715 41.66 -11.39 64.29
N ILE A 716 41.84 -10.07 64.41
CA ILE A 716 42.25 -9.20 63.31
C ILE A 716 43.13 -8.07 63.86
N ASN A 717 44.09 -7.56 63.10
CA ASN A 717 44.89 -6.40 63.49
C ASN A 717 44.26 -5.10 62.97
N LYS A 718 44.50 -3.99 63.65
CA LYS A 718 43.95 -2.65 63.39
C LYS A 718 44.19 -2.07 61.98
N LYS A 719 45.08 -2.70 61.21
CA LYS A 719 45.43 -2.31 59.83
C LYS A 719 45.16 -3.39 58.79
N ASP A 720 44.65 -4.54 59.22
CA ASP A 720 44.24 -5.57 58.27
C ASP A 720 43.03 -5.07 57.49
N GLN A 721 42.85 -5.58 56.26
CA GLN A 721 41.67 -5.25 55.47
C GLN A 721 40.38 -5.68 56.19
N PRO A 722 39.28 -4.93 56.05
CA PRO A 722 38.01 -5.30 56.69
C PRO A 722 37.58 -6.72 56.34
N PHE A 723 37.11 -7.46 57.35
CA PHE A 723 36.73 -8.87 57.22
C PHE A 723 35.21 -9.00 57.06
N THR A 724 34.75 -9.68 56.02
CA THR A 724 33.30 -9.91 55.82
C THR A 724 32.83 -11.13 56.60
N LEU A 725 32.11 -10.90 57.70
CA LEU A 725 31.30 -11.93 58.34
C LEU A 725 30.11 -12.25 57.43
N GLN A 726 30.14 -13.40 56.78
CA GLN A 726 28.97 -13.94 56.09
C GLN A 726 27.94 -14.40 57.13
N ALA A 727 26.68 -14.05 56.91
CA ALA A 727 25.53 -14.49 57.68
C ALA A 727 24.58 -15.30 56.79
N THR A 728 23.98 -16.35 57.33
CA THR A 728 23.11 -17.26 56.58
C THR A 728 21.80 -17.44 57.32
N VAL A 729 20.70 -17.08 56.66
CA VAL A 729 19.32 -17.21 57.14
C VAL A 729 18.74 -18.54 56.67
N ALA A 730 17.95 -19.20 57.52
CA ALA A 730 17.29 -20.46 57.22
C ALA A 730 15.76 -20.32 57.28
N PRO A 731 14.99 -20.91 56.33
CA PRO A 731 15.46 -21.53 55.09
C PRO A 731 15.97 -20.47 54.08
N VAL A 732 16.71 -20.91 53.06
CA VAL A 732 17.33 -20.03 52.04
C VAL A 732 16.31 -19.19 51.25
N ASN A 733 15.06 -19.66 51.14
CA ASN A 733 13.96 -18.98 50.47
C ASN A 733 13.07 -18.14 51.43
N ALA A 734 13.51 -17.87 52.66
CA ALA A 734 12.75 -17.06 53.62
C ALA A 734 12.47 -15.64 53.09
N THR A 735 11.24 -15.15 53.22
CA THR A 735 10.80 -13.88 52.63
C THR A 735 11.24 -12.63 53.41
N GLN A 736 11.76 -12.78 54.63
CA GLN A 736 12.31 -11.68 55.45
C GLN A 736 13.79 -11.95 55.80
N ALA A 737 14.59 -12.34 54.82
CA ALA A 737 16.00 -12.71 55.00
C ALA A 737 16.97 -11.52 55.21
N ASP A 738 16.47 -10.28 55.27
CA ASP A 738 17.30 -9.10 55.52
C ASP A 738 17.88 -9.07 56.94
N ILE A 739 19.09 -8.52 57.07
CA ILE A 739 19.89 -8.58 58.30
C ILE A 739 20.39 -7.19 58.68
N THR A 740 20.09 -6.79 59.91
CA THR A 740 20.70 -5.64 60.58
C THR A 740 21.97 -6.06 61.33
N TRP A 741 22.98 -5.20 61.30
CA TRP A 741 24.28 -5.46 61.93
C TRP A 741 24.57 -4.42 63.00
N MET A 742 25.06 -4.87 64.16
CA MET A 742 25.40 -4.01 65.29
C MET A 742 26.74 -4.44 65.89
N SER A 743 27.56 -3.47 66.30
CA SER A 743 28.75 -3.71 67.12
C SER A 743 28.47 -3.30 68.57
N SER A 744 28.89 -4.14 69.54
CA SER A 744 28.84 -3.77 70.95
C SER A 744 29.84 -2.66 71.32
N ASN A 745 30.81 -2.36 70.44
CA ASN A 745 31.78 -1.29 70.64
C ASN A 745 32.40 -0.85 69.30
N GLU A 746 31.74 0.11 68.63
CA GLU A 746 32.20 0.67 67.35
C GLU A 746 33.57 1.36 67.42
N LYS A 747 34.03 1.75 68.63
CA LYS A 747 35.39 2.30 68.83
C LYS A 747 36.48 1.22 68.76
N VAL A 748 36.12 -0.06 68.83
CA VAL A 748 37.01 -1.22 68.70
C VAL A 748 36.86 -1.84 67.31
N ALA A 749 35.63 -2.14 66.89
CA ALA A 749 35.34 -2.63 65.54
C ALA A 749 33.98 -2.11 65.06
N LEU A 750 33.95 -1.49 63.88
CA LEU A 750 32.72 -1.07 63.20
C LEU A 750 32.20 -2.22 62.33
N VAL A 751 30.89 -2.35 62.18
CA VAL A 751 30.28 -3.27 61.20
C VAL A 751 29.30 -2.54 60.29
N LYS A 752 29.39 -2.77 58.97
CA LYS A 752 28.40 -2.31 57.99
C LYS A 752 28.18 -3.43 56.98
N ASN A 753 26.93 -3.88 56.82
CA ASN A 753 26.53 -4.94 55.88
C ASN A 753 27.43 -6.19 55.97
N GLY A 754 27.71 -6.66 57.18
CA GLY A 754 28.60 -7.81 57.45
C GLY A 754 30.11 -7.53 57.36
N VAL A 755 30.53 -6.39 56.81
CA VAL A 755 31.94 -5.99 56.73
C VAL A 755 32.40 -5.41 58.07
N VAL A 756 33.29 -6.11 58.75
CA VAL A 756 33.89 -5.73 60.04
C VAL A 756 35.19 -4.97 59.81
N THR A 757 35.21 -3.68 60.15
CA THR A 757 36.41 -2.83 60.08
C THR A 757 37.03 -2.70 61.48
N PRO A 758 38.29 -3.11 61.69
CA PRO A 758 38.97 -2.94 62.97
C PRO A 758 39.38 -1.47 63.17
N ILE A 759 39.14 -0.92 64.38
CA ILE A 759 39.32 0.51 64.68
C ILE A 759 40.38 0.74 65.76
N ALA A 760 40.35 -0.02 66.86
CA ALA A 760 41.32 0.09 67.95
C ALA A 760 41.46 -1.25 68.69
N LYS A 761 42.61 -1.47 69.33
CA LYS A 761 42.85 -2.67 70.14
C LYS A 761 41.78 -2.86 71.23
N GLY A 762 41.19 -4.04 71.27
CA GLY A 762 40.15 -4.41 72.22
C GLY A 762 39.30 -5.58 71.72
N THR A 763 38.20 -5.84 72.42
CA THR A 763 37.20 -6.84 72.01
C THR A 763 35.84 -6.18 71.78
N ALA A 764 35.17 -6.55 70.69
CA ALA A 764 33.80 -6.16 70.38
C ALA A 764 32.99 -7.41 69.98
N ILE A 765 31.69 -7.42 70.29
CA ILE A 765 30.77 -8.44 69.82
C ILE A 765 30.00 -7.86 68.64
N ILE A 766 30.08 -8.52 67.49
CA ILE A 766 29.29 -8.20 66.31
C ILE A 766 28.05 -9.08 66.32
N THR A 767 26.87 -8.46 66.22
CA THR A 767 25.58 -9.13 66.21
C THR A 767 24.91 -8.93 64.86
N ALA A 768 24.57 -10.03 64.20
CA ALA A 768 23.64 -10.06 63.09
C ALA A 768 22.23 -10.37 63.64
N THR A 769 21.26 -9.52 63.32
CA THR A 769 19.85 -9.66 63.73
C THR A 769 18.97 -9.61 62.49
N THR A 770 18.08 -10.58 62.31
CA THR A 770 17.08 -10.54 61.23
C THR A 770 16.19 -9.30 61.37
N VAL A 771 15.69 -8.72 60.27
CA VAL A 771 14.92 -7.45 60.32
C VAL A 771 13.66 -7.53 61.19
N ASP A 772 13.06 -8.72 61.31
CA ASP A 772 11.94 -9.01 62.23
C ASP A 772 12.32 -8.97 63.73
N GLY A 773 13.63 -8.91 64.05
CA GLY A 773 14.19 -8.87 65.39
C GLY A 773 14.28 -10.22 66.12
N ASN A 774 13.70 -11.29 65.54
CA ASN A 774 13.45 -12.56 66.23
C ASN A 774 14.69 -13.45 66.35
N PHE A 775 15.56 -13.45 65.35
CA PHE A 775 16.73 -14.33 65.30
C PHE A 775 18.04 -13.53 65.33
N LYS A 776 19.00 -14.00 66.13
CA LYS A 776 20.28 -13.33 66.37
C LYS A 776 21.44 -14.31 66.37
N ALA A 777 22.52 -13.95 65.68
CA ALA A 777 23.80 -14.65 65.75
C ALA A 777 24.92 -13.64 66.09
N THR A 778 25.91 -14.09 66.86
CA THR A 778 26.98 -13.22 67.37
C THR A 778 28.37 -13.78 67.07
N ALA A 779 29.32 -12.88 66.84
CA ALA A 779 30.73 -13.18 66.67
C ALA A 779 31.59 -12.27 67.56
N THR A 780 32.52 -12.85 68.32
CA THR A 780 33.48 -12.07 69.12
C THR A 780 34.69 -11.67 68.27
N VAL A 781 34.90 -10.37 68.09
CA VAL A 781 36.00 -9.79 67.31
C VAL A 781 37.07 -9.24 68.27
N ASN A 782 38.28 -9.79 68.18
CA ASN A 782 39.45 -9.36 68.93
C ASN A 782 40.40 -8.58 68.03
N VAL A 783 40.51 -7.27 68.27
CA VAL A 783 41.38 -6.36 67.51
C VAL A 783 42.73 -6.19 68.22
N LYS A 784 43.83 -6.36 67.47
CA LYS A 784 45.22 -6.16 67.93
C LYS A 784 45.83 -4.90 67.28
N GLU A 785 46.85 -4.28 67.90
CA GLU A 785 47.58 -3.16 67.25
C GLU A 785 48.47 -3.66 66.09
N SER A 786 48.74 -2.80 65.11
CA SER A 786 49.63 -3.05 63.96
C SER A 786 50.35 -1.76 63.54
N ASP A 787 51.63 -1.87 63.21
CA ASP A 787 52.57 -0.75 63.05
C ASP A 787 52.31 0.16 61.84
N ASP A 788 52.63 1.46 62.00
CA ASP A 788 52.89 2.55 61.01
C ASP A 788 52.83 2.24 59.48
N LYS A 789 52.26 3.08 58.58
CA LYS A 789 52.17 4.57 58.53
C LYS A 789 51.22 5.10 57.42
N ASN A 790 50.75 6.37 57.56
CA ASN A 790 50.44 7.41 56.53
C ASN A 790 49.55 7.16 55.27
N THR A 791 48.77 8.12 54.70
CA THR A 791 48.20 9.44 55.10
C THR A 791 47.24 9.98 54.00
N ASN A 792 46.16 10.70 54.39
CA ASN A 792 45.55 11.93 53.79
C ASN A 792 45.31 12.09 52.26
N SER A 793 44.29 12.83 51.77
CA SER A 793 43.14 13.55 52.35
C SER A 793 42.08 13.85 51.27
N SER A 794 40.87 14.20 51.71
CA SER A 794 39.62 14.39 50.95
C SER A 794 39.45 15.76 50.24
N ASN A 795 38.24 15.92 49.64
CA ASN A 795 37.48 17.16 49.40
C ASN A 795 37.77 17.95 48.10
N THR A 796 36.83 18.62 47.41
CA THR A 796 35.35 18.62 47.18
C THR A 796 34.99 20.02 46.64
N ASN A 797 33.87 20.11 45.93
CA ASN A 797 32.97 21.27 45.75
C ASN A 797 33.03 22.15 44.49
N SER A 798 31.80 22.34 44.01
CA SER A 798 31.24 23.20 42.98
C SER A 798 31.50 24.71 43.15
N ASN A 799 31.32 25.47 42.07
CA ASN A 799 30.24 26.47 42.01
C ASN A 799 29.98 27.05 40.62
N SER A 800 28.73 27.44 40.39
CA SER A 800 28.20 28.06 39.17
C SER A 800 28.48 29.56 39.08
N ASN A 801 28.33 30.16 37.89
CA ASN A 801 27.78 31.53 37.78
C ASN A 801 27.18 31.82 36.40
N VAL A 802 26.27 32.81 36.35
CA VAL A 802 25.31 33.09 35.26
C VAL A 802 25.58 34.46 34.61
N ALA A 803 25.24 34.62 33.32
CA ALA A 803 25.11 35.94 32.67
C ALA A 803 23.97 35.97 31.62
N THR A 804 23.44 37.17 31.37
CA THR A 804 22.20 37.50 30.63
C THR A 804 22.47 38.66 29.64
N ASN A 805 21.65 39.02 28.64
CA ASN A 805 20.48 38.44 27.94
C ASN A 805 20.26 39.29 26.66
N THR A 806 19.76 38.75 25.54
CA THR A 806 19.05 39.57 24.51
C THR A 806 18.26 38.74 23.47
N GLY A 807 16.93 38.66 23.64
CA GLY A 807 15.97 39.20 22.65
C GLY A 807 15.91 38.63 21.21
N LYS A 808 16.44 37.45 20.90
CA LYS A 808 16.31 36.81 19.56
C LYS A 808 16.05 35.31 19.74
N SER A 809 15.31 34.67 18.84
CA SER A 809 15.02 33.22 18.95
C SER A 809 16.32 32.43 19.10
N THR A 810 16.53 31.78 20.24
CA THR A 810 17.83 31.21 20.60
C THR A 810 17.94 29.82 20.01
N VAL A 811 18.59 29.70 18.86
CA VAL A 811 18.76 28.41 18.16
C VAL A 811 19.72 27.53 18.95
N LEU A 812 19.26 26.33 19.35
CA LEU A 812 20.06 25.33 20.04
C LEU A 812 20.75 24.42 19.02
N SER A 813 22.08 24.36 19.06
CA SER A 813 22.83 23.38 18.27
C SER A 813 22.76 21.99 18.92
N ALA A 814 22.40 20.95 18.16
CA ALA A 814 22.35 19.59 18.66
C ALA A 814 23.65 19.15 19.37
N ASN A 815 24.82 19.57 18.85
CA ASN A 815 26.14 19.24 19.42
C ASN A 815 26.32 19.70 20.88
N ASN A 816 25.56 20.71 21.33
CA ASN A 816 25.63 21.22 22.71
C ASN A 816 24.70 20.48 23.68
N ILE A 817 23.68 19.77 23.18
CA ILE A 817 22.59 19.17 23.97
C ILE A 817 22.42 17.66 23.75
N SER A 818 23.29 17.03 22.95
CA SER A 818 23.22 15.61 22.60
C SER A 818 24.60 14.95 22.53
N SER A 819 24.61 13.63 22.39
CA SER A 819 25.76 12.84 21.93
C SER A 819 25.47 12.28 20.55
N THR A 820 26.29 12.65 19.56
CA THR A 820 26.18 12.16 18.17
C THR A 820 27.09 10.95 17.98
N THR A 821 26.57 9.87 17.41
CA THR A 821 27.35 8.70 16.99
C THR A 821 27.11 8.44 15.51
N GLN A 822 28.18 8.39 14.71
CA GLN A 822 28.15 7.93 13.33
C GLN A 822 28.10 6.39 13.32
N ILE A 823 27.14 5.81 12.60
CA ILE A 823 26.95 4.36 12.52
C ILE A 823 26.92 3.97 11.04
N SER A 824 27.81 3.06 10.63
CA SER A 824 27.77 2.47 9.29
C SER A 824 26.64 1.44 9.21
N SER A 825 25.65 1.68 8.35
CA SER A 825 24.59 0.69 8.09
C SER A 825 25.12 -0.49 7.27
N ALA A 826 24.41 -1.62 7.31
CA ALA A 826 24.73 -2.82 6.50
C ALA A 826 24.71 -2.58 4.98
N ASN A 827 24.21 -1.41 4.54
CA ASN A 827 24.03 -1.02 3.15
C ASN A 827 25.13 -0.05 2.66
N GLY A 828 26.15 0.22 3.49
CA GLY A 828 27.28 1.10 3.13
C GLY A 828 26.99 2.60 3.15
N GLN A 829 25.77 3.02 3.48
CA GLN A 829 25.41 4.43 3.66
C GLN A 829 25.64 4.89 5.11
N PRO A 830 26.20 6.10 5.33
CA PRO A 830 26.40 6.65 6.67
C PRO A 830 25.07 7.09 7.30
N GLN A 831 24.81 6.62 8.53
CA GLN A 831 23.66 7.00 9.33
C GLN A 831 24.11 7.70 10.62
N SER A 832 23.62 8.92 10.86
CA SER A 832 23.85 9.63 12.13
C SER A 832 22.78 9.28 13.14
N SER A 833 23.19 8.88 14.35
CA SER A 833 22.31 8.72 15.51
C SER A 833 22.56 9.83 16.54
N ILE A 834 21.49 10.53 16.94
CA ILE A 834 21.52 11.63 17.91
C ILE A 834 20.69 11.25 19.14
N LEU A 835 21.32 11.21 20.31
CA LEU A 835 20.68 10.99 21.60
C LEU A 835 20.77 12.26 22.46
N PHE A 836 19.63 12.83 22.84
CA PHE A 836 19.59 14.08 23.63
C PHE A 836 19.87 13.84 25.12
N SER A 837 20.60 14.77 25.74
CA SER A 837 20.94 14.75 27.17
C SER A 837 19.99 15.64 27.96
N THR A 838 19.24 15.06 28.89
CA THR A 838 18.22 15.74 29.71
C THR A 838 18.79 16.93 30.49
N ASP A 839 19.92 16.77 31.18
CA ASP A 839 20.51 17.83 32.02
C ASP A 839 20.95 19.06 31.19
N LYS A 840 21.54 18.79 30.01
CA LYS A 840 21.96 19.84 29.08
C LYS A 840 20.74 20.55 28.47
N LEU A 841 19.72 19.80 28.04
CA LEU A 841 18.51 20.40 27.49
C LEU A 841 17.75 21.24 28.54
N GLN A 842 17.62 20.77 29.78
CA GLN A 842 16.98 21.52 30.87
C GLN A 842 17.67 22.87 31.12
N THR A 843 19.01 22.89 31.04
CA THR A 843 19.81 24.11 31.20
C THR A 843 19.50 25.14 30.10
N GLU A 844 19.30 24.71 28.86
CA GLU A 844 18.91 25.60 27.76
C GLU A 844 17.43 25.99 27.81
N ILE A 845 16.52 25.07 28.17
CA ILE A 845 15.08 25.35 28.40
C ILE A 845 14.90 26.51 29.39
N ASN A 846 15.65 26.49 30.50
CA ASN A 846 15.57 27.56 31.51
C ASN A 846 15.98 28.94 30.94
N LYS A 847 16.95 28.98 30.01
CA LYS A 847 17.35 30.23 29.33
C LYS A 847 16.31 30.70 28.32
N LEU A 848 15.67 29.78 27.60
CA LEU A 848 14.57 30.09 26.66
C LEU A 848 13.38 30.71 27.42
N GLN A 849 12.98 30.11 28.54
CA GLN A 849 11.92 30.64 29.40
C GLN A 849 12.28 32.02 29.98
N ALA A 850 13.52 32.22 30.46
CA ALA A 850 13.99 33.52 30.95
C ALA A 850 14.00 34.63 29.87
N ASN A 851 13.93 34.27 28.59
CA ASN A 851 13.82 35.18 27.44
C ASN A 851 12.39 35.19 26.82
N ASN A 852 11.37 34.68 27.53
CA ASN A 852 9.97 34.57 27.10
C ASN A 852 9.75 33.80 25.78
N GLN A 853 10.61 32.82 25.48
CA GLN A 853 10.52 32.06 24.22
C GLN A 853 9.54 30.89 24.37
N LYS A 854 8.76 30.64 23.30
CA LYS A 854 7.65 29.66 23.26
C LYS A 854 7.95 28.42 22.42
N THR A 855 9.11 28.39 21.77
CA THR A 855 9.56 27.30 20.89
C THR A 855 11.03 27.04 21.18
N ALA A 856 11.39 25.78 21.38
CA ALA A 856 12.77 25.32 21.40
C ALA A 856 13.15 24.84 19.99
N THR A 857 14.03 25.55 19.29
CA THR A 857 14.52 25.15 17.97
C THR A 857 15.86 24.43 18.09
N ILE A 858 15.91 23.17 17.66
CA ILE A 858 17.10 22.33 17.60
C ILE A 858 17.57 22.24 16.16
N THR A 859 18.77 22.75 15.86
CA THR A 859 19.38 22.65 14.53
C THR A 859 20.45 21.56 14.50
N ILE A 860 20.37 20.71 13.48
CA ILE A 860 21.23 19.54 13.29
C ILE A 860 22.14 19.79 12.07
N PRO A 861 23.47 19.85 12.25
CA PRO A 861 24.40 20.14 11.16
C PRO A 861 24.55 18.97 10.18
N ASN A 862 24.63 19.30 8.88
CA ASN A 862 24.77 18.36 7.75
C ASN A 862 25.95 17.39 7.97
N THR A 863 25.64 16.11 8.22
CA THR A 863 26.63 15.06 8.50
C THR A 863 26.22 13.61 8.13
N ALA A 864 25.04 13.34 7.57
CA ALA A 864 24.66 11.99 7.11
C ALA A 864 23.48 11.96 6.13
N ASN A 865 23.49 10.98 5.21
CA ASN A 865 22.42 10.70 4.24
C ASN A 865 21.15 10.11 4.87
N SER A 866 21.18 9.78 6.17
CA SER A 866 20.01 9.38 6.96
C SER A 866 20.23 9.73 8.43
N LEU A 867 19.16 10.15 9.11
CA LEU A 867 19.22 10.68 10.46
C LEU A 867 18.23 9.93 11.36
N LYS A 868 18.71 9.41 12.50
CA LYS A 868 17.87 8.89 13.59
C LYS A 868 18.08 9.72 14.85
N MET A 869 16.97 10.17 15.45
CA MET A 869 16.93 10.97 16.66
C MET A 869 16.17 10.24 17.75
N THR A 870 16.62 10.39 19.00
CA THR A 870 15.89 9.93 20.18
C THR A 870 16.02 10.97 21.29
N MET A 871 14.89 11.53 21.71
CA MET A 871 14.78 12.47 22.82
C MET A 871 14.11 11.79 24.01
N PRO A 872 14.80 11.62 25.16
CA PRO A 872 14.24 10.95 26.33
C PRO A 872 12.94 11.56 26.83
N GLN A 873 12.01 10.75 27.35
CA GLN A 873 10.74 11.22 27.93
C GLN A 873 10.95 12.26 29.04
N THR A 874 12.05 12.15 29.80
CA THR A 874 12.40 13.14 30.82
C THR A 874 12.66 14.54 30.23
N ALA A 875 13.26 14.61 29.04
CA ALA A 875 13.49 15.85 28.30
C ALA A 875 12.19 16.42 27.69
N ILE A 876 11.27 15.55 27.23
CA ILE A 876 9.93 15.95 26.76
C ILE A 876 9.10 16.52 27.91
N ASN A 877 9.17 15.90 29.09
CA ASN A 877 8.50 16.39 30.29
C ASN A 877 8.96 17.80 30.66
N SER A 878 10.26 18.12 30.52
CA SER A 878 10.79 19.48 30.70
C SER A 878 10.20 20.49 29.70
N LEU A 879 10.06 20.13 28.42
CA LEU A 879 9.42 20.98 27.39
C LEU A 879 7.92 21.19 27.67
N ASN A 880 7.22 20.14 28.09
CA ASN A 880 5.80 20.17 28.45
C ASN A 880 5.55 21.03 29.70
N GLN A 881 6.37 20.90 30.75
CA GLN A 881 6.32 21.76 31.94
C GLN A 881 6.62 23.22 31.61
N ALA A 882 7.52 23.47 30.66
CA ALA A 882 7.82 24.80 30.15
C ALA A 882 6.74 25.37 29.20
N ASN A 883 5.78 24.56 28.77
CA ASN A 883 4.77 24.88 27.77
C ASN A 883 5.38 25.42 26.45
N MET A 884 6.41 24.73 25.94
CA MET A 884 7.13 25.09 24.72
C MET A 884 6.90 24.10 23.58
N ASN A 885 6.74 24.63 22.36
CA ASN A 885 6.81 23.84 21.13
C ASN A 885 8.24 23.36 20.88
N LEU A 886 8.40 22.33 20.05
CA LEU A 886 9.70 21.78 19.66
C LEU A 886 9.85 21.80 18.15
N ASP A 887 10.84 22.54 17.65
CA ASP A 887 11.18 22.58 16.24
C ASP A 887 12.50 21.84 16.01
N PHE A 888 12.51 20.80 15.18
CA PHE A 888 13.73 20.21 14.63
C PHE A 888 14.01 20.80 13.26
N ASN A 889 15.21 21.35 13.06
CA ASN A 889 15.65 21.86 11.77
C ASN A 889 16.82 21.01 11.24
N THR A 890 16.61 20.40 10.09
CA THR A 890 17.60 19.63 9.32
C THR A 890 17.79 20.29 7.95
N GLU A 891 18.81 19.90 7.18
CA GLU A 891 19.00 20.39 5.81
C GLU A 891 17.84 20.06 4.85
N HIS A 892 17.09 18.99 5.15
CA HIS A 892 16.13 18.40 4.23
C HIS A 892 14.66 18.58 4.62
N VAL A 893 14.40 18.86 5.90
CA VAL A 893 13.04 19.09 6.43
C VAL A 893 13.12 19.78 7.80
N GLN A 894 12.24 20.76 8.03
CA GLN A 894 11.92 21.27 9.35
C GLN A 894 10.66 20.57 9.87
N LEU A 895 10.71 20.08 11.11
CA LEU A 895 9.57 19.49 11.81
C LEU A 895 9.20 20.39 12.99
N ALA A 896 8.04 21.03 12.95
CA ALA A 896 7.52 21.85 14.03
C ALA A 896 6.41 21.09 14.78
N ILE A 897 6.70 20.75 16.04
CA ILE A 897 5.86 19.90 16.89
C ILE A 897 5.22 20.78 17.97
N PRO A 898 3.90 21.02 17.92
CA PRO A 898 3.20 21.80 18.93
C PRO A 898 3.28 21.16 20.33
N THR A 899 3.24 21.98 21.39
CA THR A 899 3.20 21.45 22.78
C THR A 899 2.07 20.45 22.99
N ALA A 900 0.90 20.65 22.37
CA ALA A 900 -0.23 19.72 22.46
C ALA A 900 0.13 18.30 21.94
N SER A 901 0.91 18.23 20.86
CA SER A 901 1.42 16.98 20.29
C SER A 901 2.46 16.34 21.21
N LEU A 902 3.34 17.14 21.82
CA LEU A 902 4.32 16.68 22.83
C LEU A 902 3.69 16.19 24.13
N GLN A 903 2.55 16.74 24.54
CA GLN A 903 1.81 16.32 25.75
C GLN A 903 1.17 14.94 25.61
N SER A 904 1.00 14.44 24.38
CA SER A 904 0.46 13.10 24.12
C SER A 904 1.52 11.97 24.25
N LEU A 905 2.80 12.31 24.16
CA LEU A 905 3.91 11.35 24.22
C LEU A 905 4.15 10.86 25.64
N LYS A 906 4.12 9.53 25.80
CA LYS A 906 4.42 8.82 27.06
C LYS A 906 5.79 8.13 27.06
N ASN A 907 6.41 8.00 25.89
CA ASN A 907 7.69 7.33 25.67
C ASN A 907 8.63 8.28 24.91
N ASP A 908 9.94 8.03 25.02
CA ASP A 908 11.00 8.72 24.26
C ASP A 908 10.59 9.05 22.83
N LEU A 909 10.72 10.30 22.44
CA LEU A 909 10.37 10.78 21.11
C LEU A 909 11.42 10.29 20.13
N GLN A 910 10.99 9.47 19.18
CA GLN A 910 11.83 8.93 18.14
C GLN A 910 11.45 9.56 16.80
N PHE A 911 12.46 9.96 16.03
CA PHE A 911 12.30 10.41 14.66
C PHE A 911 13.37 9.78 13.79
N GLN A 912 13.01 9.38 12.58
CA GLN A 912 13.92 8.96 11.55
C GLN A 912 13.57 9.70 10.25
N VAL A 913 14.59 10.27 9.60
CA VAL A 913 14.47 10.99 8.33
C VAL A 913 15.43 10.34 7.34
N ILE A 914 14.88 9.87 6.22
CA ILE A 914 15.60 9.13 5.17
C ILE A 914 15.34 9.81 3.82
N PRO A 915 16.24 10.71 3.39
CA PRO A 915 16.34 11.20 2.02
C PRO A 915 16.42 10.06 0.99
N LEU A 916 15.53 10.07 0.00
CA LEU A 916 15.58 9.19 -1.17
C LEU A 916 16.43 9.86 -2.26
N THR A 917 17.75 9.72 -2.14
CA THR A 917 18.74 10.40 -2.99
C THR A 917 19.13 9.63 -4.25
N SER A 918 18.76 8.35 -4.38
CA SER A 918 19.03 7.58 -5.60
C SER A 918 18.05 7.95 -6.72
N SER A 919 18.54 7.99 -7.97
CA SER A 919 17.71 8.22 -9.15
C SER A 919 16.65 7.14 -9.33
N THR A 920 16.94 5.89 -8.94
CA THR A 920 16.00 4.77 -8.95
C THR A 920 14.82 5.01 -8.00
N ASP A 921 15.07 5.42 -6.76
CA ASP A 921 14.02 5.69 -5.78
C ASP A 921 13.16 6.88 -6.21
N GLN A 922 13.79 7.95 -6.69
CA GLN A 922 13.11 9.15 -7.18
C GLN A 922 12.22 8.84 -8.41
N ASN A 923 12.71 8.02 -9.34
CA ASN A 923 11.93 7.57 -10.49
C ASN A 923 10.78 6.63 -10.08
N ALA A 924 10.99 5.73 -9.11
CA ALA A 924 9.96 4.84 -8.62
C ALA A 924 8.84 5.60 -7.90
N VAL A 925 9.19 6.56 -7.04
CA VAL A 925 8.25 7.49 -6.39
C VAL A 925 7.47 8.30 -7.44
N LYS A 926 8.17 8.88 -8.44
CA LYS A 926 7.55 9.61 -9.55
C LYS A 926 6.54 8.75 -10.30
N LEU A 927 6.90 7.51 -10.65
CA LEU A 927 6.04 6.61 -11.41
C LEU A 927 4.79 6.21 -10.61
N ARG A 928 4.94 5.88 -9.31
CA ARG A 928 3.80 5.59 -8.43
C ARG A 928 2.88 6.80 -8.30
N ALA A 929 3.43 8.00 -8.12
CA ALA A 929 2.66 9.24 -8.12
C ALA A 929 1.90 9.46 -9.44
N GLN A 930 2.55 9.30 -10.60
CA GLN A 930 1.89 9.40 -11.92
C GLN A 930 0.73 8.42 -12.10
N GLN A 931 0.79 7.25 -11.46
CA GLN A 931 -0.27 6.24 -11.57
C GLN A 931 -1.51 6.55 -10.72
N GLN A 932 -1.37 7.30 -9.62
CA GLN A 932 -2.49 7.56 -8.72
C GLN A 932 -3.59 8.43 -9.36
N SER A 933 -4.85 8.04 -9.15
CA SER A 933 -6.02 8.75 -9.68
C SER A 933 -6.08 10.21 -9.21
N LEU A 934 -5.79 10.46 -7.93
CA LEU A 934 -5.70 11.79 -7.32
C LEU A 934 -4.62 12.71 -7.96
N VAL A 935 -3.53 12.16 -8.51
CA VAL A 935 -2.53 12.94 -9.26
C VAL A 935 -2.97 13.15 -10.71
N LYS A 936 -3.45 12.10 -11.38
CA LYS A 936 -4.01 12.16 -12.74
C LYS A 936 -5.13 13.19 -12.86
N ASN A 937 -6.01 13.26 -11.86
CA ASN A 937 -7.12 14.22 -11.76
C ASN A 937 -6.67 15.70 -11.71
N VAL A 938 -5.41 15.97 -11.34
CA VAL A 938 -4.83 17.32 -11.29
C VAL A 938 -3.92 17.60 -12.49
N SER A 939 -3.16 16.59 -12.94
CA SER A 939 -2.21 16.69 -14.06
C SER A 939 -2.86 16.63 -15.46
N LYS A 940 -4.02 15.97 -15.60
CA LYS A 940 -4.72 15.61 -16.85
C LYS A 940 -3.95 14.72 -17.83
N ASP A 941 -2.70 15.05 -18.13
CA ASP A 941 -1.85 14.34 -19.10
C ASP A 941 -0.84 13.38 -18.43
N GLY A 942 -0.78 13.37 -17.09
CA GLY A 942 0.19 12.57 -16.32
C GLY A 942 1.60 13.19 -16.24
N ASN A 943 1.82 14.35 -16.86
CA ASN A 943 3.04 15.13 -16.73
C ASN A 943 3.16 15.69 -15.31
N ILE A 944 4.15 15.18 -14.57
CA ILE A 944 4.60 15.69 -13.27
C ILE A 944 6.14 15.64 -13.23
N THR A 945 6.73 16.51 -12.41
CA THR A 945 8.16 16.48 -12.07
C THR A 945 8.31 16.44 -10.55
N VAL A 946 9.30 15.69 -10.06
CA VAL A 946 9.67 15.71 -8.64
C VAL A 946 10.60 16.91 -8.41
N VAL A 947 10.33 17.72 -7.38
CA VAL A 947 11.07 18.96 -7.10
C VAL A 947 11.77 18.85 -5.74
N GLY A 948 13.10 18.81 -5.73
CA GLY A 948 13.85 18.48 -4.50
C GLY A 948 13.81 16.98 -4.17
N THR A 949 14.31 16.61 -3.00
CA THR A 949 14.52 15.20 -2.63
C THR A 949 13.31 14.62 -1.88
N PRO A 950 12.72 13.49 -2.30
CA PRO A 950 11.68 12.81 -1.52
C PRO A 950 12.21 12.33 -0.17
N MET A 951 11.36 12.31 0.86
CA MET A 951 11.74 11.98 2.23
C MET A 951 10.83 10.89 2.79
N ASN A 952 11.38 9.75 3.19
CA ASN A 952 10.67 8.90 4.16
C ASN A 952 10.93 9.46 5.57
N ILE A 953 9.86 9.76 6.31
CA ILE A 953 9.93 10.23 7.69
C ILE A 953 9.13 9.25 8.55
N GLU A 954 9.72 8.80 9.65
CA GLU A 954 9.10 7.88 10.61
C GLU A 954 9.20 8.44 12.02
N THR A 955 8.18 8.20 12.86
CA THR A 955 8.14 8.63 14.26
C THR A 955 7.07 7.88 15.05
N ASN A 956 7.18 7.91 16.37
CA ASN A 956 6.13 7.50 17.30
C ASN A 956 5.06 8.56 17.57
N LEU A 957 5.11 9.76 16.96
CA LEU A 957 4.06 10.79 16.99
C LEU A 957 2.85 10.48 16.09
N GLN A 958 2.29 9.28 16.21
CA GLN A 958 1.14 8.88 15.40
C GLN A 958 -0.16 9.57 15.84
N ASN A 959 -0.97 10.02 14.88
CA ASN A 959 -2.24 10.74 15.06
C ASN A 959 -2.11 12.11 15.75
N GLN A 960 -0.90 12.68 15.81
CA GLN A 960 -0.64 14.01 16.34
C GLN A 960 -0.32 14.98 15.20
N SER A 961 -0.93 16.16 15.22
CA SER A 961 -0.62 17.19 14.22
C SER A 961 0.84 17.63 14.37
N VAL A 962 1.63 17.47 13.31
CA VAL A 962 2.97 18.02 13.17
C VAL A 962 3.03 18.81 11.89
N ASP A 963 3.61 20.01 11.96
CA ASP A 963 3.84 20.83 10.79
C ASP A 963 5.20 20.47 10.19
N LEU A 964 5.21 20.02 8.93
CA LEU A 964 6.41 19.81 8.15
C LEU A 964 6.64 21.03 7.25
N VAL A 965 7.89 21.46 7.11
CA VAL A 965 8.33 22.37 6.05
C VAL A 965 9.41 21.67 5.26
N MET A 966 9.15 21.44 3.97
CA MET A 966 10.16 20.91 3.05
C MET A 966 10.75 22.06 2.22
N PRO A 967 12.08 22.19 2.12
CA PRO A 967 12.72 23.21 1.30
C PRO A 967 12.49 22.91 -0.19
N VAL A 968 12.20 23.95 -0.98
CA VAL A 968 12.19 23.85 -2.44
C VAL A 968 13.63 23.97 -2.95
N ASP A 969 14.01 23.13 -3.91
CA ASP A 969 15.30 23.26 -4.60
C ASP A 969 15.39 24.65 -5.25
N ALA A 970 16.38 25.44 -4.81
CA ALA A 970 16.60 26.80 -5.29
C ALA A 970 16.86 26.87 -6.81
N ASN A 971 17.38 25.81 -7.41
CA ASN A 971 17.62 25.73 -8.86
C ASN A 971 16.32 25.54 -9.66
N ALA A 972 15.28 24.96 -9.05
CA ALA A 972 13.98 24.76 -9.68
C ALA A 972 13.09 26.02 -9.64
N ILE A 973 13.41 26.99 -8.75
CA ILE A 973 12.60 28.21 -8.58
C ILE A 973 12.77 29.16 -9.78
N PRO A 974 11.70 29.54 -10.50
CA PRO A 974 11.78 30.53 -11.57
C PRO A 974 12.27 31.90 -11.07
N GLN A 975 13.18 32.52 -11.80
CA GLN A 975 13.78 33.82 -11.42
C GLN A 975 12.82 35.01 -11.58
N ASN A 976 11.82 34.91 -12.46
CA ASN A 976 10.79 35.93 -12.65
C ASN A 976 9.75 35.86 -11.53
N ALA A 977 9.47 36.98 -10.84
CA ALA A 977 8.57 37.00 -9.68
C ALA A 977 7.12 36.54 -9.95
N ILE A 978 6.58 36.80 -11.15
CA ILE A 978 5.24 36.36 -11.54
C ILE A 978 5.25 34.85 -11.83
N ALA A 979 6.25 34.37 -12.58
CA ALA A 979 6.44 32.94 -12.84
C ALA A 979 6.70 32.15 -11.55
N LYS A 980 7.50 32.69 -10.62
CA LYS A 980 7.73 32.13 -9.27
C LYS A 980 6.43 31.98 -8.51
N THR A 981 5.61 33.03 -8.49
CA THR A 981 4.32 33.03 -7.78
C THR A 981 3.36 32.00 -8.38
N ALA A 982 3.27 31.92 -9.71
CA ALA A 982 2.42 30.93 -10.39
C ALA A 982 2.91 29.49 -10.17
N TRP A 983 4.21 29.23 -10.33
CA TRP A 983 4.81 27.91 -10.19
C TRP A 983 4.71 27.37 -8.75
N LEU A 984 4.93 28.21 -7.73
CA LEU A 984 4.76 27.80 -6.33
C LEU A 984 3.30 27.40 -5.98
N GLN A 985 2.30 27.88 -6.73
CA GLN A 985 0.90 27.44 -6.60
C GLN A 985 0.60 26.12 -7.34
N GLN A 986 1.47 25.70 -8.27
CA GLN A 986 1.39 24.43 -8.99
C GLN A 986 1.98 23.27 -8.20
N LEU A 987 2.84 23.54 -7.21
CA LEU A 987 3.43 22.53 -6.35
C LEU A 987 2.38 21.83 -5.47
N ARG A 988 2.55 20.52 -5.28
CA ARG A 988 1.77 19.66 -4.36
C ARG A 988 2.73 18.80 -3.54
N ILE A 989 2.27 18.34 -2.38
CA ILE A 989 2.95 17.28 -1.63
C ILE A 989 2.17 15.99 -1.86
N PHE A 990 2.79 15.03 -2.53
CA PHE A 990 2.29 13.66 -2.62
C PHE A 990 2.77 12.87 -1.41
N VAL A 991 1.84 12.17 -0.77
CA VAL A 991 2.07 11.39 0.46
C VAL A 991 1.75 9.93 0.19
N GLU A 992 2.71 9.04 0.46
CA GLU A 992 2.53 7.58 0.40
C GLU A 992 2.50 7.04 1.83
N HIS A 993 1.32 6.68 2.33
CA HIS A 993 1.17 6.16 3.69
C HIS A 993 1.52 4.66 3.77
N SER A 994 2.01 4.22 4.94
CA SER A 994 2.37 2.82 5.19
C SER A 994 1.20 1.83 5.18
N ASN A 995 -0.04 2.32 5.19
CA ASN A 995 -1.26 1.52 5.00
C ASN A 995 -1.67 1.36 3.51
N GLY A 996 -0.94 1.97 2.57
CA GLY A 996 -1.24 1.96 1.13
C GLY A 996 -2.25 3.03 0.67
N GLU A 997 -2.72 3.89 1.58
CA GLU A 997 -3.47 5.09 1.19
C GLU A 997 -2.52 6.18 0.68
N HIS A 998 -3.04 7.09 -0.15
CA HIS A 998 -2.27 8.11 -0.83
C HIS A 998 -2.99 9.47 -0.71
N GLU A 999 -2.25 10.54 -0.44
CA GLU A 999 -2.77 11.91 -0.34
C GLU A 999 -2.05 12.85 -1.31
N LEU A 1000 -2.73 13.92 -1.75
CA LEU A 1000 -2.13 15.02 -2.49
C LEU A 1000 -2.49 16.35 -1.82
N ILE A 1001 -1.59 16.83 -0.97
CA ILE A 1001 -1.77 18.03 -0.16
C ILE A 1001 -1.38 19.27 -0.97
N GLN A 1002 -2.17 20.34 -0.82
CA GLN A 1002 -1.76 21.70 -1.23
C GLN A 1002 -0.93 22.32 -0.10
N PRO A 1003 0.40 22.51 -0.26
CA PRO A 1003 1.20 23.18 0.76
C PRO A 1003 0.94 24.68 0.78
N THR A 1004 1.22 25.29 1.93
CA THR A 1004 1.34 26.74 2.10
C THR A 1004 2.79 27.16 1.91
N VAL A 1005 3.06 28.10 1.02
CA VAL A 1005 4.42 28.65 0.81
C VAL A 1005 4.85 29.45 2.04
N VAL A 1006 6.05 29.17 2.56
CA VAL A 1006 6.68 29.93 3.64
C VAL A 1006 8.09 30.37 3.24
N ASN A 1007 8.54 31.49 3.81
CA ASN A 1007 9.93 31.92 3.71
C ASN A 1007 10.64 31.58 5.02
N GLU A 1008 11.68 30.77 4.96
CA GLU A 1008 12.44 30.34 6.12
C GLU A 1008 13.42 31.42 6.61
N ALA A 1009 13.92 31.26 7.84
CA ALA A 1009 14.82 32.24 8.49
C ALA A 1009 16.21 32.37 7.82
N ASN A 1010 16.57 31.42 6.96
CA ASN A 1010 17.75 31.40 6.09
C ASN A 1010 17.53 32.12 4.74
N GLY A 1011 16.28 32.53 4.42
CA GLY A 1011 15.89 33.11 3.13
C GLY A 1011 15.45 32.09 2.06
N GLN A 1012 15.44 30.79 2.37
CA GLN A 1012 14.98 29.73 1.48
C GLN A 1012 13.45 29.70 1.40
N THR A 1013 12.91 29.29 0.24
CA THR A 1013 11.47 29.07 0.06
C THR A 1013 11.13 27.64 0.45
N GLY A 1014 10.24 27.48 1.43
CA GLY A 1014 9.77 26.19 1.94
C GLY A 1014 8.29 25.97 1.69
N LEU A 1015 7.87 24.70 1.69
CA LEU A 1015 6.49 24.27 1.56
C LEU A 1015 6.01 23.69 2.88
N LYS A 1016 5.15 24.44 3.57
CA LYS A 1016 4.55 24.05 4.85
C LYS A 1016 3.26 23.26 4.66
N PHE A 1017 3.13 22.14 5.35
CA PHE A 1017 1.92 21.33 5.41
C PHE A 1017 1.83 20.61 6.76
N THR A 1018 0.60 20.33 7.21
CA THR A 1018 0.35 19.63 8.48
C THR A 1018 0.06 18.17 8.20
N VAL A 1019 0.68 17.26 8.96
CA VAL A 1019 0.44 15.81 8.87
C VAL A 1019 0.04 15.26 10.24
N THR A 1020 -0.69 14.15 10.23
CA THR A 1020 -1.03 13.35 11.44
C THR A 1020 -0.50 11.92 11.35
N ALA A 1021 0.00 11.51 10.18
CA ALA A 1021 0.66 10.25 9.91
C ALA A 1021 1.96 10.53 9.14
N PHE A 1022 2.97 9.69 9.37
CA PHE A 1022 4.30 9.86 8.82
C PHE A 1022 4.58 8.74 7.80
N SER A 1023 5.25 9.13 6.71
CA SER A 1023 5.05 8.58 5.37
C SER A 1023 6.27 8.90 4.49
N THR A 1024 6.23 8.44 3.23
CA THR A 1024 7.07 9.05 2.18
C THR A 1024 6.41 10.32 1.64
N PHE A 1025 7.15 11.42 1.65
CA PHE A 1025 6.72 12.76 1.24
C PHE A 1025 7.49 13.22 0.00
N THR A 1026 6.76 13.68 -1.01
CA THR A 1026 7.33 14.06 -2.31
C THR A 1026 6.74 15.38 -2.78
N ILE A 1027 7.56 16.39 -3.06
CA ILE A 1027 7.09 17.59 -3.75
C ILE A 1027 6.96 17.28 -5.24
N LEU A 1028 5.75 17.48 -5.77
CA LEU A 1028 5.46 17.40 -7.20
C LEU A 1028 5.22 18.80 -7.75
N ASP A 1029 5.92 19.17 -8.81
CA ASP A 1029 5.44 20.17 -9.76
C ASP A 1029 4.47 19.46 -10.72
N ILE A 1030 3.25 19.99 -10.76
CA ILE A 1030 2.18 19.54 -11.64
C ILE A 1030 1.85 20.73 -12.55
N PRO A 1031 2.48 20.83 -13.74
CA PRO A 1031 2.32 21.98 -14.60
C PRO A 1031 0.85 22.14 -14.99
N SER A 1032 0.26 23.29 -14.63
CA SER A 1032 -0.96 23.72 -15.32
C SER A 1032 -0.57 24.15 -16.74
N PRO A 1033 -1.39 23.89 -17.77
CA PRO A 1033 -1.12 24.35 -19.12
C PRO A 1033 -0.89 25.87 -19.11
N LYS A 1034 0.31 26.30 -19.50
CA LYS A 1034 0.74 27.70 -19.39
C LYS A 1034 0.15 28.53 -20.51
N LEU A 1035 -0.37 29.71 -20.17
CA LEU A 1035 -0.49 30.80 -21.12
C LEU A 1035 0.91 31.22 -21.57
N GLU A 1036 1.20 31.12 -22.87
CA GLU A 1036 2.33 31.83 -23.47
C GLU A 1036 1.91 33.22 -23.96
N ALA A 1037 2.85 34.17 -23.91
CA ALA A 1037 2.60 35.58 -24.16
C ALA A 1037 3.19 36.02 -25.50
N THR A 1038 2.33 36.29 -26.49
CA THR A 1038 2.72 36.98 -27.74
C THR A 1038 1.62 37.90 -28.26
N THR A 1039 2.00 39.12 -28.65
CA THR A 1039 1.28 39.96 -29.62
C THR A 1039 2.02 39.91 -30.97
N PRO A 1040 1.42 40.26 -32.13
CA PRO A 1040 0.00 40.50 -32.44
C PRO A 1040 -0.59 39.59 -33.55
N VAL A 1041 -1.93 39.53 -33.60
CA VAL A 1041 -2.83 38.90 -34.61
C VAL A 1041 -2.53 39.42 -36.05
N PRO A 1042 -2.51 38.60 -37.15
CA PRO A 1042 -3.66 37.85 -37.73
C PRO A 1042 -3.33 36.49 -38.44
N ALA A 1043 -4.27 35.67 -38.95
CA ALA A 1043 -5.71 35.45 -38.66
C ALA A 1043 -6.18 34.14 -39.35
N ASN A 1044 -6.75 33.18 -38.59
CA ASN A 1044 -7.95 32.41 -38.95
C ASN A 1044 -8.43 31.56 -37.74
N PRO A 1045 -9.69 31.68 -37.26
CA PRO A 1045 -10.12 30.98 -36.04
C PRO A 1045 -10.96 29.72 -36.30
N SER A 1046 -10.47 28.55 -35.89
CA SER A 1046 -11.19 27.28 -35.66
C SER A 1046 -10.19 26.26 -35.10
N THR A 1047 -10.28 25.71 -33.89
CA THR A 1047 -11.41 25.58 -32.94
C THR A 1047 -10.90 25.70 -31.49
N VAL A 1048 -11.70 26.29 -30.59
CA VAL A 1048 -11.42 26.35 -29.14
C VAL A 1048 -12.59 25.72 -28.40
N SER A 1049 -12.34 24.78 -27.48
CA SER A 1049 -13.38 24.16 -26.66
C SER A 1049 -13.88 25.14 -25.60
N GLN A 1050 -15.06 25.71 -25.80
CA GLN A 1050 -15.70 26.61 -24.84
C GLN A 1050 -16.51 25.80 -23.82
N ASN A 1051 -16.22 25.98 -22.53
CA ASN A 1051 -17.05 25.47 -21.45
C ASN A 1051 -18.22 26.42 -21.22
N VAL A 1052 -19.42 26.03 -21.70
CA VAL A 1052 -20.66 26.79 -21.54
C VAL A 1052 -21.27 26.50 -20.17
N TYR A 1053 -21.19 27.45 -19.24
CA TYR A 1053 -21.95 27.39 -17.99
C TYR A 1053 -23.33 28.01 -18.18
N GLN A 1054 -24.37 27.26 -17.81
CA GLN A 1054 -25.76 27.75 -17.80
C GLN A 1054 -26.23 28.11 -16.39
N ALA A 1055 -27.08 29.12 -16.30
CA ALA A 1055 -27.70 29.60 -15.07
C ALA A 1055 -28.64 28.54 -14.45
N TYR A 1056 -28.17 27.88 -13.39
CA TYR A 1056 -28.93 26.86 -12.69
C TYR A 1056 -29.97 27.45 -11.72
N ILE A 1057 -29.89 28.74 -11.38
CA ILE A 1057 -30.92 29.47 -10.63
C ILE A 1057 -31.38 30.72 -11.39
N GLN A 1058 -32.66 31.08 -11.21
CA GLN A 1058 -33.23 32.34 -11.70
C GLN A 1058 -33.76 33.15 -10.51
N GLY A 1059 -33.73 34.47 -10.62
CA GLY A 1059 -34.46 35.38 -9.73
C GLY A 1059 -35.96 35.44 -10.07
N TYR A 1060 -36.67 36.37 -9.44
CA TYR A 1060 -38.10 36.56 -9.62
C TYR A 1060 -38.40 37.60 -10.72
N SER A 1061 -39.64 37.61 -11.21
CA SER A 1061 -40.09 38.48 -12.32
C SER A 1061 -40.03 39.98 -12.00
N ASP A 1062 -39.85 40.34 -10.74
CA ASP A 1062 -39.65 41.71 -10.22
C ASP A 1062 -38.16 42.15 -10.23
N GLN A 1063 -37.28 41.37 -10.86
CA GLN A 1063 -35.82 41.59 -10.91
C GLN A 1063 -35.12 41.51 -9.53
N THR A 1064 -35.73 40.83 -8.55
CA THR A 1064 -35.10 40.49 -7.26
C THR A 1064 -34.52 39.08 -7.27
N PHE A 1065 -33.38 38.89 -6.61
CA PHE A 1065 -32.82 37.56 -6.34
C PHE A 1065 -33.34 36.95 -5.04
N ARG A 1066 -33.68 37.80 -4.06
CA ARG A 1066 -34.11 37.49 -2.69
C ARG A 1066 -33.08 36.68 -1.92
N PRO A 1067 -31.84 37.19 -1.72
CA PRO A 1067 -30.71 36.42 -1.18
C PRO A 1067 -30.97 35.83 0.21
N ASN A 1068 -31.82 36.49 1.02
CA ASN A 1068 -32.17 36.06 2.37
C ASN A 1068 -33.44 35.19 2.46
N GLN A 1069 -34.22 35.05 1.37
CA GLN A 1069 -35.36 34.15 1.34
C GLN A 1069 -34.89 32.69 1.48
N LYS A 1070 -35.66 31.87 2.21
CA LYS A 1070 -35.36 30.45 2.40
C LYS A 1070 -35.68 29.64 1.15
N VAL A 1071 -34.79 28.71 0.79
CA VAL A 1071 -34.95 27.83 -0.39
C VAL A 1071 -35.89 26.69 -0.04
N THR A 1072 -36.92 26.49 -0.86
CA THR A 1072 -37.82 25.34 -0.76
C THR A 1072 -37.21 24.06 -1.32
N ARG A 1073 -37.67 22.89 -0.89
CA ARG A 1073 -37.23 21.58 -1.41
C ARG A 1073 -37.49 21.46 -2.93
N ALA A 1074 -38.57 22.05 -3.44
CA ALA A 1074 -38.85 22.14 -4.88
C ALA A 1074 -37.88 23.04 -5.65
N GLU A 1075 -37.50 24.20 -5.09
CA GLU A 1075 -36.46 25.07 -5.67
C GLU A 1075 -35.09 24.38 -5.67
N MET A 1076 -34.72 23.66 -4.60
CA MET A 1076 -33.47 22.89 -4.56
C MET A 1076 -33.46 21.75 -5.60
N ALA A 1077 -34.54 20.97 -5.69
CA ALA A 1077 -34.66 19.92 -6.71
C ALA A 1077 -34.49 20.49 -8.13
N SER A 1078 -35.08 21.66 -8.39
CA SER A 1078 -35.00 22.34 -9.69
C SER A 1078 -33.60 22.88 -10.01
N MET A 1079 -32.82 23.30 -9.00
CA MET A 1079 -31.41 23.67 -9.19
C MET A 1079 -30.55 22.44 -9.48
N LEU A 1080 -30.74 21.34 -8.75
CA LEU A 1080 -29.94 20.10 -8.89
C LEU A 1080 -30.23 19.36 -10.21
N SER A 1081 -31.50 19.34 -10.66
CA SER A 1081 -31.91 18.85 -11.99
C SER A 1081 -31.14 19.58 -13.10
N ARG A 1082 -31.14 20.92 -13.10
CA ARG A 1082 -30.36 21.73 -14.07
C ARG A 1082 -28.84 21.51 -14.02
N LEU A 1083 -28.31 20.98 -12.91
CA LEU A 1083 -26.89 20.69 -12.71
C LEU A 1083 -26.52 19.22 -13.02
N SER A 1084 -27.49 18.36 -13.33
CA SER A 1084 -27.29 16.95 -13.60
C SER A 1084 -27.10 16.70 -15.10
N THR A 1085 -25.86 16.55 -15.55
CA THR A 1085 -25.50 16.47 -16.99
C THR A 1085 -25.56 15.06 -17.60
N HIS A 1086 -26.32 14.13 -17.01
CA HIS A 1086 -26.32 12.71 -17.43
C HIS A 1086 -27.73 12.16 -17.69
N SER A 1087 -27.94 11.81 -18.97
CA SER A 1087 -28.87 10.82 -19.53
C SER A 1087 -30.38 10.93 -19.26
N THR A 1088 -31.11 11.01 -20.38
CA THR A 1088 -32.57 11.03 -20.52
C THR A 1088 -33.21 9.63 -20.37
N SER A 1089 -32.97 8.94 -19.26
CA SER A 1089 -33.82 7.80 -18.87
C SER A 1089 -35.15 8.34 -18.33
N ASP A 1090 -36.27 7.90 -18.90
CA ASP A 1090 -37.61 8.31 -18.43
C ASP A 1090 -37.76 8.00 -16.93
N PRO A 1091 -38.06 8.99 -16.07
CA PRO A 1091 -38.00 8.80 -14.64
C PRO A 1091 -39.10 7.86 -14.16
N THR A 1092 -38.70 6.79 -13.45
CA THR A 1092 -39.62 5.80 -12.89
C THR A 1092 -40.63 6.47 -11.97
N THR A 1093 -41.92 6.20 -12.17
CA THR A 1093 -43.04 6.93 -11.56
C THR A 1093 -43.28 6.57 -10.09
N THR A 1094 -42.37 6.98 -9.20
CA THR A 1094 -42.67 7.06 -7.77
C THR A 1094 -43.50 8.32 -7.51
N HIS A 1095 -44.75 8.13 -7.07
CA HIS A 1095 -45.68 9.22 -6.79
C HIS A 1095 -45.66 9.61 -5.31
N TYR A 1096 -45.43 10.89 -5.02
CA TYR A 1096 -45.69 11.47 -3.70
C TYR A 1096 -47.11 12.05 -3.66
N SER A 1097 -47.79 11.88 -2.53
CA SER A 1097 -49.20 12.30 -2.37
C SER A 1097 -49.41 13.83 -2.43
N ASP A 1098 -48.35 14.61 -2.23
CA ASP A 1098 -48.34 16.08 -2.25
C ASP A 1098 -47.60 16.69 -3.46
N VAL A 1099 -47.25 15.87 -4.47
CA VAL A 1099 -46.59 16.30 -5.71
C VAL A 1099 -47.47 15.97 -6.92
N PRO A 1100 -48.50 16.79 -7.21
CA PRO A 1100 -49.35 16.60 -8.38
C PRO A 1100 -48.56 16.82 -9.68
N SER A 1101 -48.96 16.17 -10.77
CA SER A 1101 -48.33 16.30 -12.10
C SER A 1101 -48.38 17.71 -12.69
N SER A 1102 -49.25 18.58 -12.16
CA SER A 1102 -49.34 20.01 -12.48
C SER A 1102 -48.36 20.90 -11.70
N LEU A 1103 -47.62 20.35 -10.72
CA LEU A 1103 -46.61 21.12 -9.98
C LEU A 1103 -45.45 21.49 -10.90
N TRP A 1104 -45.07 22.77 -10.91
CA TRP A 1104 -43.98 23.29 -11.76
C TRP A 1104 -42.64 22.55 -11.58
N ALA A 1105 -42.37 22.02 -10.37
CA ALA A 1105 -41.17 21.26 -10.04
C ALA A 1105 -41.32 19.74 -10.22
N TYR A 1106 -42.46 19.23 -10.70
CA TYR A 1106 -42.77 17.80 -10.78
C TYR A 1106 -41.65 16.97 -11.42
N LYS A 1107 -41.22 17.34 -12.63
CA LYS A 1107 -40.15 16.65 -13.36
C LYS A 1107 -38.81 16.69 -12.61
N ALA A 1108 -38.43 17.86 -12.10
CA ALA A 1108 -37.18 18.03 -11.37
C ALA A 1108 -37.14 17.18 -10.09
N ILE A 1109 -38.26 17.06 -9.37
CA ILE A 1109 -38.39 16.20 -8.18
C ILE A 1109 -38.21 14.72 -8.54
N GLN A 1110 -38.82 14.25 -9.63
CA GLN A 1110 -38.65 12.88 -10.11
C GLN A 1110 -37.18 12.59 -10.52
N GLU A 1111 -36.52 13.54 -11.18
CA GLU A 1111 -35.13 13.41 -11.63
C GLU A 1111 -34.15 13.32 -10.46
N VAL A 1112 -34.21 14.24 -9.49
CA VAL A 1112 -33.31 14.20 -8.32
C VAL A 1112 -33.55 13.01 -7.40
N GLN A 1113 -34.75 12.42 -7.46
CA GLN A 1113 -35.03 11.15 -6.80
C GLN A 1113 -34.43 9.96 -7.55
N THR A 1114 -34.62 9.90 -8.87
CA THR A 1114 -34.06 8.83 -9.73
C THR A 1114 -32.54 8.80 -9.61
N ASN A 1115 -31.91 9.98 -9.54
CA ASN A 1115 -30.47 10.15 -9.33
C ASN A 1115 -30.01 9.97 -7.86
N GLY A 1116 -30.91 9.61 -6.94
CA GLY A 1116 -30.61 9.37 -5.52
C GLY A 1116 -30.22 10.60 -4.69
N LEU A 1117 -30.18 11.79 -5.29
CA LEU A 1117 -29.72 13.03 -4.67
C LEU A 1117 -30.68 13.51 -3.58
N MET A 1118 -31.99 13.47 -3.84
CA MET A 1118 -33.03 13.80 -2.86
C MET A 1118 -34.02 12.65 -2.69
N SER A 1119 -34.71 12.61 -1.55
CA SER A 1119 -35.73 11.61 -1.26
C SER A 1119 -36.91 12.29 -0.57
N GLY A 1120 -38.12 11.75 -0.74
CA GLY A 1120 -39.27 12.11 0.08
C GLY A 1120 -39.13 11.58 1.51
N LEU A 1121 -40.17 11.84 2.29
CA LEU A 1121 -40.25 11.49 3.71
C LEU A 1121 -40.97 10.14 3.91
N PRO A 1122 -40.79 9.48 5.06
CA PRO A 1122 -41.42 8.18 5.35
C PRO A 1122 -42.95 8.17 5.35
N ASP A 1123 -43.59 9.35 5.39
CA ASP A 1123 -45.05 9.52 5.28
C ASP A 1123 -45.57 9.56 3.84
N GLY A 1124 -44.72 9.31 2.84
CA GLY A 1124 -45.09 9.31 1.42
C GLY A 1124 -45.21 10.70 0.79
N THR A 1125 -44.76 11.76 1.48
CA THR A 1125 -44.75 13.14 0.99
C THR A 1125 -43.35 13.61 0.59
N PHE A 1126 -43.24 14.54 -0.36
CA PHE A 1126 -41.98 15.22 -0.68
C PHE A 1126 -41.82 16.55 0.07
N LYS A 1127 -42.93 17.17 0.49
CA LYS A 1127 -43.05 18.51 1.06
C LYS A 1127 -42.38 19.59 0.19
N PRO A 1128 -42.84 19.78 -1.07
CA PRO A 1128 -42.17 20.64 -2.05
C PRO A 1128 -42.00 22.09 -1.59
N ASN A 1129 -42.97 22.62 -0.83
CA ASN A 1129 -42.97 24.00 -0.31
C ASN A 1129 -42.22 24.16 1.03
N GLN A 1130 -41.74 23.08 1.65
CA GLN A 1130 -40.96 23.16 2.89
C GLN A 1130 -39.56 23.67 2.59
N ALA A 1131 -39.03 24.55 3.45
CA ALA A 1131 -37.67 25.05 3.33
C ALA A 1131 -36.62 23.97 3.66
N ILE A 1132 -35.57 23.85 2.84
CA ILE A 1132 -34.52 22.84 3.03
C ILE A 1132 -33.53 23.23 4.12
N THR A 1133 -33.21 22.28 5.00
CA THR A 1133 -32.31 22.44 6.15
C THR A 1133 -30.84 22.20 5.80
N ARG A 1134 -29.94 22.69 6.66
CA ARG A 1134 -28.48 22.48 6.54
C ARG A 1134 -28.09 21.00 6.64
N ALA A 1135 -28.83 20.20 7.40
CA ALA A 1135 -28.67 18.74 7.47
C ALA A 1135 -29.06 18.03 6.16
N GLU A 1136 -30.21 18.39 5.57
CA GLU A 1136 -30.63 17.87 4.27
C GLU A 1136 -29.64 18.25 3.16
N MET A 1137 -29.15 19.50 3.16
CA MET A 1137 -28.13 19.93 2.21
C MET A 1137 -26.82 19.15 2.37
N ALA A 1138 -26.33 18.94 3.60
CA ALA A 1138 -25.15 18.10 3.83
C ALA A 1138 -25.35 16.66 3.31
N THR A 1139 -26.55 16.10 3.49
CA THR A 1139 -26.91 14.76 2.97
C THR A 1139 -26.87 14.72 1.44
N ILE A 1140 -27.44 15.72 0.77
CA ILE A 1140 -27.38 15.87 -0.70
C ILE A 1140 -25.93 15.94 -1.18
N ILE A 1141 -25.09 16.76 -0.53
CA ILE A 1141 -23.69 16.93 -0.92
C ILE A 1141 -22.90 15.63 -0.74
N SER A 1142 -23.10 14.94 0.40
CA SER A 1142 -22.42 13.66 0.67
C SER A 1142 -22.78 12.60 -0.38
N ARG A 1143 -24.04 12.55 -0.84
CA ARG A 1143 -24.48 11.65 -1.91
C ARG A 1143 -23.93 12.07 -3.27
N TRP A 1144 -24.07 13.34 -3.64
CA TRP A 1144 -23.64 13.87 -4.94
C TRP A 1144 -22.13 13.70 -5.16
N GLN A 1145 -21.32 13.96 -4.13
CA GLN A 1145 -19.87 13.81 -4.17
C GLN A 1145 -19.39 12.41 -3.75
N LYS A 1146 -20.31 11.45 -3.52
CA LYS A 1146 -20.04 10.06 -3.09
C LYS A 1146 -19.07 9.96 -1.90
N LEU A 1147 -19.18 10.90 -0.95
CA LEU A 1147 -18.28 10.98 0.20
C LEU A 1147 -18.45 9.76 1.10
N SER A 1148 -17.32 9.11 1.41
CA SER A 1148 -17.24 7.90 2.22
C SER A 1148 -16.49 8.17 3.54
N GLY A 1149 -16.52 7.20 4.46
CA GLY A 1149 -15.87 7.33 5.77
C GLY A 1149 -16.69 8.03 6.85
N THR A 1150 -16.10 8.18 8.03
CA THR A 1150 -16.75 8.69 9.26
C THR A 1150 -16.89 10.20 9.30
N GLY A 1151 -15.96 10.93 8.68
CA GLY A 1151 -15.90 12.38 8.66
C GLY A 1151 -15.46 13.00 10.00
N THR A 1152 -14.99 14.25 9.96
CA THR A 1152 -14.67 15.05 11.16
C THR A 1152 -15.41 16.39 11.21
N SER A 1153 -15.95 16.75 12.37
CA SER A 1153 -16.51 18.08 12.63
C SER A 1153 -16.39 18.42 14.11
N ASN A 1154 -16.01 19.67 14.40
CA ASN A 1154 -15.92 20.22 15.76
C ASN A 1154 -17.28 20.75 16.28
N ALA A 1155 -18.34 20.63 15.48
CA ALA A 1155 -19.68 21.09 15.86
C ALA A 1155 -20.26 20.24 17.01
N THR A 1156 -20.68 20.89 18.09
CA THR A 1156 -21.27 20.21 19.26
C THR A 1156 -22.78 20.04 19.12
N ASP A 1157 -23.45 20.91 18.35
CA ASP A 1157 -24.89 20.94 18.17
C ASP A 1157 -25.45 19.89 17.17
N ILE A 1158 -24.59 19.00 16.67
CA ILE A 1158 -24.99 17.95 15.72
C ILE A 1158 -25.30 16.61 16.39
N GLN A 1159 -24.82 16.34 17.62
CA GLN A 1159 -24.74 14.97 18.19
C GLN A 1159 -26.05 14.16 18.14
N ASN A 1160 -27.20 14.82 18.29
CA ASN A 1160 -28.53 14.19 18.28
C ASN A 1160 -29.27 14.36 16.93
N ASN A 1161 -28.55 14.60 15.83
CA ASN A 1161 -29.12 14.79 14.50
C ASN A 1161 -28.95 13.55 13.62
N TRP A 1162 -29.95 13.24 12.78
CA TRP A 1162 -29.91 12.09 11.88
C TRP A 1162 -28.80 12.20 10.82
N ALA A 1163 -28.39 13.41 10.44
CA ALA A 1163 -27.37 13.67 9.41
C ALA A 1163 -25.94 13.82 9.97
N VAL A 1164 -25.65 13.39 11.21
CA VAL A 1164 -24.31 13.54 11.84
C VAL A 1164 -23.17 13.09 10.93
N SER A 1165 -23.32 11.93 10.29
CA SER A 1165 -22.25 11.37 9.46
C SER A 1165 -22.02 12.18 8.17
N ASP A 1166 -23.09 12.62 7.52
CA ASP A 1166 -23.02 13.47 6.32
C ASP A 1166 -22.47 14.86 6.64
N ILE A 1167 -22.93 15.47 7.75
CA ILE A 1167 -22.41 16.76 8.23
C ILE A 1167 -20.91 16.66 8.50
N LYS A 1168 -20.44 15.59 9.16
CA LYS A 1168 -19.01 15.35 9.40
C LYS A 1168 -18.21 15.20 8.10
N ARG A 1169 -18.67 14.37 7.16
CA ARG A 1169 -18.01 14.20 5.85
C ARG A 1169 -17.93 15.50 5.06
N VAL A 1170 -19.02 16.25 5.00
CA VAL A 1170 -19.12 17.51 4.24
C VAL A 1170 -18.35 18.67 4.91
N THR A 1171 -18.25 18.67 6.25
CA THR A 1171 -17.38 19.60 7.00
C THR A 1171 -15.91 19.35 6.66
N GLN A 1172 -15.46 18.08 6.73
CA GLN A 1172 -14.08 17.69 6.44
C GLN A 1172 -13.72 17.94 4.97
N ALA A 1173 -14.62 17.62 4.02
CA ALA A 1173 -14.42 17.87 2.60
C ALA A 1173 -14.50 19.36 2.20
N GLY A 1174 -14.72 20.27 3.15
CA GLY A 1174 -14.71 21.72 2.91
C GLY A 1174 -15.93 22.29 2.17
N PHE A 1175 -16.85 21.45 1.69
CA PHE A 1175 -17.98 21.89 0.88
C PHE A 1175 -19.01 22.72 1.66
N MET A 1176 -19.26 22.38 2.93
CA MET A 1176 -20.17 23.14 3.81
C MET A 1176 -19.63 23.18 5.25
N GLN A 1177 -19.34 24.38 5.72
CA GLN A 1177 -18.80 24.62 7.07
C GLN A 1177 -19.89 25.01 8.08
N GLY A 1178 -19.57 24.89 9.37
CA GLY A 1178 -20.40 25.43 10.45
C GLY A 1178 -20.50 26.96 10.42
N LEU A 1179 -21.51 27.51 11.11
CA LEU A 1179 -21.66 28.96 11.29
C LEU A 1179 -20.63 29.52 12.27
N THR A 1180 -20.15 28.68 13.20
CA THR A 1180 -18.96 28.92 14.01
C THR A 1180 -18.12 27.63 14.04
N PRO A 1181 -16.85 27.66 14.51
CA PRO A 1181 -16.03 26.45 14.64
C PRO A 1181 -16.67 25.31 15.43
N THR A 1182 -17.65 25.62 16.31
CA THR A 1182 -18.32 24.65 17.19
C THR A 1182 -19.83 24.51 16.94
N THR A 1183 -20.39 25.17 15.92
CA THR A 1183 -21.86 25.24 15.73
C THR A 1183 -22.23 25.10 14.25
N PHE A 1184 -22.92 24.03 13.87
CA PHE A 1184 -23.35 23.77 12.50
C PHE A 1184 -24.78 24.22 12.18
N LYS A 1185 -25.67 24.31 13.19
CA LYS A 1185 -27.12 24.56 13.05
C LYS A 1185 -27.80 23.61 12.03
N PRO A 1186 -27.79 22.28 12.27
CA PRO A 1186 -28.30 21.30 11.29
C PRO A 1186 -29.76 21.53 10.86
N ASN A 1187 -30.63 21.94 11.78
CA ASN A 1187 -32.06 22.14 11.52
C ASN A 1187 -32.40 23.54 10.97
N GLN A 1188 -31.41 24.44 10.79
CA GLN A 1188 -31.65 25.78 10.23
C GLN A 1188 -31.91 25.68 8.72
N PRO A 1189 -32.96 26.34 8.17
CA PRO A 1189 -33.16 26.40 6.72
C PRO A 1189 -32.14 27.29 6.01
N LEU A 1190 -31.66 26.87 4.83
CA LEU A 1190 -30.75 27.68 4.00
C LEU A 1190 -31.46 28.88 3.36
N THR A 1191 -30.78 30.02 3.28
CA THR A 1191 -31.16 31.11 2.37
C THR A 1191 -30.73 30.81 0.93
N ARG A 1192 -31.30 31.54 -0.04
CA ARG A 1192 -30.90 31.47 -1.46
C ARG A 1192 -29.42 31.79 -1.66
N ALA A 1193 -28.86 32.74 -0.91
CA ALA A 1193 -27.42 33.04 -0.91
C ALA A 1193 -26.56 31.89 -0.33
N GLU A 1194 -26.97 31.28 0.79
CA GLU A 1194 -26.26 30.12 1.37
C GLU A 1194 -26.28 28.90 0.44
N ALA A 1195 -27.39 28.68 -0.29
CA ALA A 1195 -27.52 27.59 -1.25
C ALA A 1195 -26.57 27.78 -2.46
N VAL A 1196 -26.60 28.93 -3.14
CA VAL A 1196 -25.75 29.14 -4.33
C VAL A 1196 -24.27 29.17 -4.00
N THR A 1197 -23.88 29.78 -2.87
CA THR A 1197 -22.47 29.80 -2.42
C THR A 1197 -21.94 28.41 -2.06
N THR A 1198 -22.82 27.48 -1.67
CA THR A 1198 -22.49 26.09 -1.41
C THR A 1198 -22.41 25.27 -2.71
N LEU A 1199 -23.40 25.42 -3.60
CA LEU A 1199 -23.41 24.78 -4.92
C LEU A 1199 -22.20 25.21 -5.77
N ASN A 1200 -21.90 26.51 -5.86
CA ASN A 1200 -20.72 27.02 -6.56
C ASN A 1200 -19.40 26.49 -6.01
N ARG A 1201 -19.31 26.22 -4.70
CA ARG A 1201 -18.10 25.65 -4.07
C ARG A 1201 -17.87 24.20 -4.50
N ILE A 1202 -18.94 23.44 -4.69
CA ILE A 1202 -18.91 22.06 -5.20
C ILE A 1202 -18.55 22.05 -6.70
N LEU A 1203 -19.20 22.93 -7.47
CA LEU A 1203 -19.00 23.06 -8.92
C LEU A 1203 -17.69 23.76 -9.31
N LYS A 1204 -16.98 24.37 -8.34
CA LYS A 1204 -15.76 25.19 -8.55
C LYS A 1204 -15.95 26.31 -9.60
N LEU A 1205 -17.13 26.91 -9.64
CA LEU A 1205 -17.50 27.94 -10.63
C LEU A 1205 -16.64 29.20 -10.49
N ASP A 1206 -16.23 29.76 -11.63
CA ASP A 1206 -15.51 31.02 -11.68
C ASP A 1206 -16.43 32.20 -11.30
N LYS A 1207 -15.93 33.06 -10.43
CA LYS A 1207 -16.64 34.20 -9.84
C LYS A 1207 -16.12 35.55 -10.32
N THR A 1208 -15.14 35.54 -11.23
CA THR A 1208 -14.45 36.75 -11.71
C THR A 1208 -15.08 37.37 -12.97
N GLN A 1209 -16.06 36.68 -13.56
CA GLN A 1209 -16.66 37.06 -14.84
C GLN A 1209 -17.56 38.31 -14.76
N PRO A 1210 -17.44 39.27 -15.70
CA PRO A 1210 -18.26 40.48 -15.73
C PRO A 1210 -19.67 40.20 -16.25
N SER A 1211 -20.60 39.89 -15.35
CA SER A 1211 -22.03 39.75 -15.71
C SER A 1211 -22.77 41.09 -15.78
N THR A 1212 -23.69 41.16 -16.73
CA THR A 1212 -24.68 42.24 -16.89
C THR A 1212 -25.87 42.12 -15.93
N THR A 1213 -26.05 40.99 -15.23
CA THR A 1213 -27.19 40.75 -14.34
C THR A 1213 -27.05 41.52 -13.02
N GLN A 1214 -27.67 42.70 -12.93
CA GLN A 1214 -27.83 43.45 -11.67
C GLN A 1214 -29.17 43.07 -11.01
N TRP A 1215 -29.11 42.34 -9.90
CA TRP A 1215 -30.29 42.09 -9.05
C TRP A 1215 -30.55 43.31 -8.17
N THR A 1216 -31.78 43.84 -8.19
CA THR A 1216 -32.12 45.13 -7.54
C THR A 1216 -31.98 45.11 -6.02
N ASP A 1217 -32.03 43.92 -5.41
CA ASP A 1217 -31.95 43.66 -3.98
C ASP A 1217 -30.60 43.07 -3.52
N VAL A 1218 -29.60 42.98 -4.41
CA VAL A 1218 -28.25 42.48 -4.09
C VAL A 1218 -27.23 43.63 -4.21
N PRO A 1219 -26.95 44.37 -3.12
CA PRO A 1219 -26.04 45.50 -3.16
C PRO A 1219 -24.61 45.08 -3.53
N SER A 1220 -23.80 46.01 -4.03
CA SER A 1220 -22.40 45.78 -4.40
C SER A 1220 -21.53 45.19 -3.29
N THR A 1221 -21.89 45.45 -2.03
CA THR A 1221 -21.24 44.97 -0.80
C THR A 1221 -21.77 43.63 -0.28
N HIS A 1222 -22.77 43.02 -0.93
CA HIS A 1222 -23.35 41.76 -0.45
C HIS A 1222 -22.32 40.62 -0.57
N TRP A 1223 -22.03 39.94 0.55
CA TRP A 1223 -20.98 38.92 0.65
C TRP A 1223 -21.08 37.80 -0.41
N ALA A 1224 -22.31 37.40 -0.77
CA ALA A 1224 -22.56 36.38 -1.79
C ALA A 1224 -22.72 36.92 -3.22
N LYS A 1225 -22.47 38.22 -3.49
CA LYS A 1225 -22.79 38.84 -4.80
C LYS A 1225 -22.17 38.10 -5.98
N ALA A 1226 -20.88 37.78 -5.91
CA ALA A 1226 -20.18 37.10 -6.99
C ALA A 1226 -20.72 35.67 -7.23
N ASP A 1227 -21.08 34.97 -6.16
CA ASP A 1227 -21.72 33.65 -6.22
C ASP A 1227 -23.14 33.70 -6.81
N ILE A 1228 -23.94 34.71 -6.43
CA ILE A 1228 -25.28 34.94 -6.95
C ILE A 1228 -25.22 35.21 -8.46
N ILE A 1229 -24.25 36.02 -8.89
CA ILE A 1229 -24.01 36.33 -10.30
C ILE A 1229 -23.61 35.06 -11.05
N ALA A 1230 -22.57 34.34 -10.61
CA ALA A 1230 -22.09 33.12 -11.27
C ALA A 1230 -23.16 32.03 -11.37
N ALA A 1231 -24.07 31.93 -10.40
CA ALA A 1231 -25.17 30.96 -10.41
C ALA A 1231 -26.33 31.33 -11.36
N SER A 1232 -26.50 32.62 -11.66
CA SER A 1232 -27.68 33.15 -12.36
C SER A 1232 -27.39 33.76 -13.73
N SER A 1233 -26.15 33.66 -14.20
CA SER A 1233 -25.73 34.10 -15.53
C SER A 1233 -25.26 32.93 -16.38
N ASN A 1234 -25.61 32.93 -17.67
CA ASN A 1234 -24.95 32.07 -18.65
C ASN A 1234 -23.62 32.72 -19.02
N TYR A 1235 -22.52 31.97 -18.97
CA TYR A 1235 -21.22 32.45 -19.42
C TYR A 1235 -20.38 31.31 -20.01
N THR A 1236 -19.65 31.63 -21.07
CA THR A 1236 -18.66 30.73 -21.68
C THR A 1236 -17.28 31.06 -21.13
N THR A 1237 -16.63 30.06 -20.55
CA THR A 1237 -15.19 30.12 -20.29
C THR A 1237 -14.43 29.51 -21.45
N THR A 1238 -13.46 30.24 -21.98
CA THR A 1238 -12.41 29.71 -22.85
C THR A 1238 -11.26 29.25 -21.98
N ASN A 1239 -10.91 27.97 -22.07
CA ASN A 1239 -9.61 27.46 -21.61
C ASN A 1239 -8.53 27.81 -22.63
#